data_AF-A0A534J0B5-F1
#
_entry.id   AF-A0A534J0B5-F1
#
_cell.length_a   1.000
_cell.length_b   1.000
_cell.length_c   1.000
_cell.angle_alpha   90.00
_cell.angle_beta   90.00
_cell.angle_gamma   90.00
#
_symmetry.space_group_name_H-M   'P 1'
#
loop_
_entity.id
_entity.type
_entity.pdbx_description
1 polymer ?
#
loop_
_entity_poly.entity_id
_entity_poly.type
_entity_poly.pdbx_seq_one_letter_code
_entity_poly.pdbx_strand_id
1 'polypeptide(L)'
;MIGNEPSLSGEPIPGRVKGRSRTLAEYSLEELIARWEEFFSEMGLESEIIGLTDRYPEERSLKIRFEDLNRFDTDMSIHLLRQPLNVLTAGEEAIRRVVPPTEEPVEIHLRILGVPRDSRIQIRHLRAKHLGRFIAVEGLVRKATEVRPMVVDALFQCLRCGTVIKEPQEGQTFHEPMECYEDQGGCKRSANATKFKLLGEASRYTDTQKIEVQESPEGLRGGEEPQRLSAFTEDDLTGKINPGMRVILNGILRSSQKGKPGQKSTLFDIMLDANSIELEQVEFEEIEVTPEDIKLIEAEAADPDIYRKIVASIAPSLYGLTTEKEALALQLFSGVPKEMPDGRRIRGDIHLLLVGDPGVGKSELLSYMSRLSPRGIYATGKAASAAGLCIAGESLVATKEGLRTVADMVEGEFGGAARSRPLETRRASGEVATFAQDRSGVLRSLETVWRLRPPTALLEIETASGRKIRTTPATKLLVDHAMAQSWIKAKFVRRGMRIATARKLEFRSGNPPLVLDLLERIRTRISVAVEPELMTTIVDRLTERFGTLREAAARLLVAEDALYYQWRNGRHRIPLATLLRLANSAEIPKERVAAVVRDYSQAGRHAIRLPERLDADLSYFAGLIAGDGSVEETPGGGFSIRFANSNPRLGAIYDRLVLRLFGVRPSFTSQSPQRAASRRFHSALVAAVLETLGVPTSPKSSKVTLPEILLNGQLDILAGFLRGLFDTDGTVYVRSEGSSGVSLTTTSPKLAERVQIEFARGGWRDAVQSGPTARPSCPDATSSSLTSRITLPQRRFETRLGSLTRTRRVRWRVFLLGTRTRTTIWWAPWDRTCTKCGNS
;
A
#
# COMPACT_ATOMS: atom_id res chain seq x y z
N MET A 1 -53.28 15.23 10.59
CA MET A 1 -54.23 15.49 11.68
C MET A 1 -53.50 15.17 12.98
N ILE A 2 -52.78 16.16 13.52
CA ILE A 2 -53.13 17.05 14.65
C ILE A 2 -52.78 16.44 16.01
N GLY A 3 -51.93 17.19 16.73
CA GLY A 3 -51.83 17.25 18.19
C GLY A 3 -50.72 16.41 18.81
N ASN A 4 -49.92 16.87 19.78
CA ASN A 4 -49.68 18.18 20.39
C ASN A 4 -48.41 17.99 21.26
N GLU A 5 -47.62 19.04 21.45
CA GLU A 5 -46.49 19.10 22.39
C GLU A 5 -46.94 18.93 23.86
N PRO A 6 -45.98 18.63 24.76
CA PRO A 6 -46.02 19.28 26.06
C PRO A 6 -44.69 19.95 26.45
N SER A 7 -44.83 21.20 26.83
CA SER A 7 -43.91 22.01 27.63
C SER A 7 -43.71 21.41 29.04
N LEU A 8 -42.48 21.37 29.54
CA LEU A 8 -42.17 21.09 30.94
C LEU A 8 -41.36 22.24 31.55
N SER A 9 -42.09 23.12 32.24
CA SER A 9 -41.60 24.00 33.30
C SER A 9 -41.44 23.19 34.59
N GLY A 10 -40.27 23.24 35.23
CA GLY A 10 -40.03 22.66 36.55
C GLY A 10 -39.07 23.54 37.36
N GLU A 11 -39.55 24.05 38.49
CA GLU A 11 -38.83 24.87 39.47
C GLU A 11 -37.65 24.12 40.15
N PRO A 12 -36.66 24.84 40.73
CA PRO A 12 -35.45 24.23 41.29
C PRO A 12 -35.62 23.75 42.74
N ILE A 13 -35.02 22.60 43.05
CA ILE A 13 -34.93 21.99 44.39
C ILE A 13 -33.84 22.70 45.21
N PRO A 14 -34.05 23.05 46.51
CA PRO A 14 -33.05 23.73 47.31
C PRO A 14 -32.09 22.75 47.99
N GLY A 15 -30.79 23.08 47.99
CA GLY A 15 -29.82 22.52 48.93
C GLY A 15 -28.57 21.90 48.31
N ARG A 16 -27.58 22.73 47.98
CA ARG A 16 -26.17 22.32 48.06
C ARG A 16 -25.24 23.54 48.19
N VAL A 17 -24.61 23.61 49.37
CA VAL A 17 -23.36 24.28 49.77
C VAL A 17 -22.80 25.36 48.83
N LYS A 18 -22.78 26.59 49.34
CA LYS A 18 -22.16 27.80 48.78
C LYS A 18 -20.66 27.58 48.47
N GLY A 19 -20.35 27.31 47.21
CA GLY A 19 -19.13 27.80 46.57
C GLY A 19 -19.49 29.08 45.82
N ARG A 20 -18.85 30.21 46.12
CA ARG A 20 -19.02 31.47 45.38
C ARG A 20 -18.61 31.25 43.92
N SER A 21 -19.55 30.90 43.05
CA SER A 21 -19.42 31.12 41.62
C SER A 21 -19.55 32.61 41.40
N ARG A 22 -18.48 33.30 41.01
CA ARG A 22 -18.60 34.64 40.41
C ARG A 22 -19.59 34.50 39.24
N THR A 23 -20.74 35.13 39.36
CA THR A 23 -21.66 35.32 38.23
C THR A 23 -20.87 36.13 37.21
N LEU A 24 -20.53 35.54 36.06
CA LEU A 24 -19.92 36.29 34.97
C LEU A 24 -20.90 37.38 34.55
N ALA A 25 -20.44 38.62 34.44
CA ALA A 25 -21.26 39.70 33.92
C ALA A 25 -21.64 39.36 32.48
N GLU A 26 -22.94 39.32 32.17
CA GLU A 26 -23.42 39.30 30.80
C GLU A 26 -23.40 40.75 30.30
N TYR A 27 -22.52 41.04 29.35
CA TYR A 27 -22.44 42.37 28.74
C TYR A 27 -23.41 42.47 27.57
N SER A 28 -24.13 43.57 27.48
CA SER A 28 -24.82 43.98 26.26
C SER A 28 -23.81 44.45 25.20
N LEU A 29 -24.24 44.51 23.92
CA LEU A 29 -23.39 44.97 22.82
C LEU A 29 -22.91 46.42 23.04
N GLU A 30 -23.79 47.31 23.53
CA GLU A 30 -23.44 48.71 23.80
C GLU A 30 -22.42 48.84 24.94
N GLU A 31 -22.54 48.04 26.00
CA GLU A 31 -21.56 48.01 27.09
C GLU A 31 -20.19 47.51 26.62
N LEU A 32 -20.15 46.51 25.74
CA LEU A 32 -18.89 46.04 25.13
C LEU A 32 -18.23 47.11 24.26
N ILE A 33 -19.02 47.89 23.50
CA ILE A 33 -18.50 49.00 22.69
C ILE A 33 -17.88 50.06 23.59
N ALA A 34 -18.59 50.48 24.65
CA ALA A 34 -18.08 51.47 25.60
C ALA A 34 -16.79 51.00 26.30
N ARG A 35 -16.70 49.70 26.63
CA ARG A 35 -15.48 49.11 27.20
C ARG A 35 -14.29 49.10 26.24
N TRP A 36 -14.54 48.87 24.95
CA TRP A 36 -13.49 48.98 23.93
C TRP A 36 -13.01 50.43 23.76
N GLU A 37 -13.93 51.39 23.76
CA GLU A 37 -13.59 52.83 23.72
C GLU A 37 -12.72 53.22 24.93
N GLU A 38 -13.08 52.78 26.13
CA GLU A 38 -12.29 52.98 27.36
C GLU A 38 -10.90 52.33 27.26
N PHE A 39 -10.83 51.09 26.75
CA PHE A 39 -9.56 50.38 26.52
C PHE A 39 -8.64 51.12 25.55
N PHE A 40 -9.17 51.61 24.42
CA PHE A 40 -8.37 52.34 23.43
C PHE A 40 -7.80 53.64 24.00
N SER A 41 -8.57 54.33 24.84
CA SER A 41 -8.15 55.55 25.50
C SER A 41 -7.06 55.29 26.55
N GLU A 42 -7.26 54.30 27.43
CA GLU A 42 -6.28 53.97 28.49
C GLU A 42 -4.95 53.47 27.92
N MET A 43 -4.98 52.72 26.82
CA MET A 43 -3.77 52.19 26.18
C MET A 43 -3.12 53.17 25.18
N GLY A 44 -3.75 54.34 24.93
CA GLY A 44 -3.24 55.33 23.98
C GLY A 44 -3.30 54.90 22.51
N LEU A 45 -4.15 53.92 22.19
CA LEU A 45 -4.25 53.31 20.86
C LEU A 45 -5.03 54.18 19.86
N GLU A 46 -5.73 55.22 20.32
CA GLU A 46 -6.49 56.15 19.45
C GLU A 46 -5.59 56.77 18.37
N SER A 47 -4.37 57.16 18.74
CA SER A 47 -3.39 57.72 17.79
C SER A 47 -2.93 56.71 16.74
N GLU A 48 -2.81 55.44 17.12
CA GLU A 48 -2.46 54.35 16.22
C GLU A 48 -3.63 54.03 15.27
N ILE A 49 -4.87 54.04 15.77
CA ILE A 49 -6.10 53.87 14.97
C ILE A 49 -6.23 54.97 13.92
N ILE A 50 -5.99 56.24 14.29
CA ILE A 50 -5.98 57.36 13.34
C ILE A 50 -4.80 57.21 12.36
N GLY A 51 -3.61 56.82 12.84
CA GLY A 51 -2.47 56.56 11.94
C GLY A 51 -2.73 55.43 10.94
N LEU A 52 -3.55 54.45 11.28
CA LEU A 52 -3.96 53.37 10.38
C LEU A 52 -4.87 53.88 9.26
N THR A 53 -5.67 54.93 9.47
CA THR A 53 -6.50 55.51 8.40
C THR A 53 -5.65 56.15 7.31
N ASP A 54 -4.51 56.73 7.68
CA ASP A 54 -3.57 57.33 6.72
C ASP A 54 -2.79 56.28 5.92
N ARG A 55 -2.54 55.10 6.51
CA ARG A 55 -1.82 53.98 5.88
C ARG A 55 -2.75 53.01 5.14
N TYR A 56 -4.06 53.24 5.20
CA TYR A 56 -5.03 52.46 4.43
C TYR A 56 -4.86 52.75 2.93
N PRO A 57 -4.84 51.74 2.04
CA PRO A 57 -5.24 50.35 2.24
C PRO A 57 -4.08 49.36 2.48
N GLU A 58 -2.85 49.82 2.73
CA GLU A 58 -1.67 48.94 2.92
C GLU A 58 -1.73 48.22 4.28
N GLU A 59 -2.11 48.94 5.33
CA GLU A 59 -2.42 48.38 6.65
C GLU A 59 -3.91 48.46 6.93
N ARG A 60 -4.53 47.34 7.31
CA ARG A 60 -5.98 47.23 7.53
C ARG A 60 -6.36 46.57 8.87
N SER A 61 -5.39 46.38 9.77
CA SER A 61 -5.63 45.66 11.01
C SER A 61 -4.96 46.29 12.21
N LEU A 62 -5.70 46.35 13.32
CA LEU A 62 -5.21 46.70 14.65
C LEU A 62 -4.92 45.41 15.42
N LYS A 63 -3.68 45.25 15.89
CA LYS A 63 -3.24 44.06 16.61
C LYS A 63 -3.21 44.31 18.11
N ILE A 64 -3.97 43.55 18.88
CA ILE A 64 -4.06 43.69 20.35
C ILE A 64 -3.64 42.38 20.99
N ARG A 65 -2.74 42.44 21.99
CA ARG A 65 -2.37 41.25 22.75
C ARG A 65 -3.46 40.94 23.78
N PHE A 66 -3.85 39.67 23.87
CA PHE A 66 -4.85 39.20 24.82
C PHE A 66 -4.47 39.52 26.27
N GLU A 67 -3.18 39.53 26.60
CA GLU A 67 -2.72 39.85 27.94
C GLU A 67 -3.05 41.30 28.34
N ASP A 68 -2.94 42.24 27.40
CA ASP A 68 -3.24 43.65 27.65
C ASP A 68 -4.76 43.82 27.88
N LEU A 69 -5.60 43.15 27.08
CA LEU A 69 -7.05 43.12 27.28
C LEU A 69 -7.42 42.49 28.64
N ASN A 70 -6.76 41.40 29.03
CA ASN A 70 -7.03 40.71 30.29
C ASN A 70 -6.60 41.52 31.53
N ARG A 71 -5.55 42.34 31.40
CA ARG A 71 -5.11 43.27 32.46
C ARG A 71 -6.11 44.41 32.66
N PHE A 72 -6.71 44.89 31.58
CA PHE A 72 -7.76 45.91 31.61
C PHE A 72 -9.07 45.36 32.18
N ASP A 73 -9.65 44.36 31.50
CA ASP A 73 -10.92 43.73 31.92
C ASP A 73 -10.86 42.21 31.74
N THR A 74 -10.75 41.50 32.87
CA THR A 74 -10.73 40.04 32.91
C THR A 74 -12.07 39.41 32.51
N ASP A 75 -13.20 40.05 32.82
CA ASP A 75 -14.51 39.50 32.48
C ASP A 75 -14.76 39.63 30.97
N MET A 76 -14.37 40.75 30.36
CA MET A 76 -14.36 40.94 28.91
C MET A 76 -13.44 39.94 28.19
N SER A 77 -12.25 39.66 28.73
CA SER A 77 -11.32 38.68 28.14
C SER A 77 -11.88 37.23 28.20
N ILE A 78 -12.57 36.88 29.29
CA ILE A 78 -13.28 35.60 29.41
C ILE A 78 -14.46 35.55 28.42
N HIS A 79 -15.17 36.67 28.25
CA HIS A 79 -16.26 36.80 27.29
C HIS A 79 -15.76 36.59 25.86
N LEU A 80 -14.61 37.16 25.49
CA LEU A 80 -13.96 36.94 24.19
C LEU A 80 -13.70 35.45 23.92
N LEU A 81 -13.22 34.71 24.92
CA LEU A 81 -12.95 33.26 24.75
C LEU A 81 -14.23 32.44 24.58
N ARG A 82 -15.36 32.86 25.15
CA ARG A 82 -16.63 32.11 25.16
C ARG A 82 -17.59 32.51 24.04
N GLN A 83 -17.70 33.81 23.78
CA GLN A 83 -18.58 34.45 22.80
C GLN A 83 -17.78 35.49 22.00
N PRO A 84 -16.84 35.05 21.15
CA PRO A 84 -15.93 35.96 20.46
C PRO A 84 -16.60 36.92 19.50
N LEU A 85 -17.66 36.50 18.80
CA LEU A 85 -18.32 37.32 17.78
C LEU A 85 -18.80 38.65 18.35
N ASN A 86 -19.53 38.63 19.47
CA ASN A 86 -20.05 39.85 20.09
C ASN A 86 -18.93 40.81 20.50
N VAL A 87 -17.84 40.29 21.05
CA VAL A 87 -16.71 41.11 21.53
C VAL A 87 -15.90 41.68 20.38
N LEU A 88 -15.64 40.89 19.33
CA LEU A 88 -14.90 41.35 18.15
C LEU A 88 -15.71 42.37 17.35
N THR A 89 -17.00 42.11 17.09
CA THR A 89 -17.87 43.05 16.38
C THR A 89 -18.06 44.35 17.17
N ALA A 90 -18.20 44.28 18.49
CA ALA A 90 -18.23 45.49 19.33
C ALA A 90 -16.92 46.30 19.23
N GLY A 91 -15.77 45.61 19.15
CA GLY A 91 -14.46 46.26 19.01
C GLY A 91 -14.28 46.93 17.65
N GLU A 92 -14.71 46.27 16.57
CA GLU A 92 -14.69 46.86 15.22
C GLU A 92 -15.63 48.07 15.12
N GLU A 93 -16.80 48.02 15.77
CA GLU A 93 -17.71 49.16 15.85
C GLU A 93 -17.13 50.32 16.68
N ALA A 94 -16.43 50.02 17.79
CA ALA A 94 -15.70 51.01 18.57
C ALA A 94 -14.59 51.68 17.73
N ILE A 95 -13.84 50.90 16.94
CA ILE A 95 -12.83 51.46 16.01
C ILE A 95 -13.50 52.38 14.99
N ARG A 96 -14.64 51.98 14.40
CA ARG A 96 -15.40 52.82 13.44
C ARG A 96 -15.82 54.17 14.02
N ARG A 97 -16.08 54.27 15.32
CA ARG A 97 -16.45 55.53 16.00
C ARG A 97 -15.26 56.46 16.25
N VAL A 98 -14.07 55.90 16.41
CA VAL A 98 -12.81 56.65 16.59
C VAL A 98 -12.29 57.17 15.24
N VAL A 99 -12.50 56.40 14.17
CA VAL A 99 -12.08 56.76 12.81
C VAL A 99 -12.84 58.01 12.33
N PRO A 100 -12.14 59.05 11.84
CA PRO A 100 -12.79 60.24 11.28
C PRO A 100 -13.58 59.89 10.01
N PRO A 101 -14.72 60.57 9.74
CA PRO A 101 -15.54 60.28 8.57
C PRO A 101 -14.79 60.67 7.28
N THR A 102 -14.36 59.65 6.52
CA THR A 102 -13.75 59.77 5.18
C THR A 102 -14.77 59.57 4.06
N GLU A 103 -14.44 60.02 2.83
CA GLU A 103 -15.29 59.82 1.65
C GLU A 103 -15.49 58.33 1.29
N GLU A 104 -14.48 57.50 1.56
CA GLU A 104 -14.55 56.05 1.45
C GLU A 104 -14.63 55.39 2.85
N PRO A 105 -15.49 54.37 3.04
CA PRO A 105 -15.58 53.67 4.31
C PRO A 105 -14.32 52.84 4.56
N VAL A 106 -13.57 53.19 5.61
CA VAL A 106 -12.39 52.44 6.06
C VAL A 106 -12.83 51.30 6.99
N GLU A 107 -12.54 50.06 6.61
CA GLU A 107 -12.80 48.89 7.44
C GLU A 107 -11.47 48.39 8.04
N ILE A 108 -11.30 48.60 9.35
CA ILE A 108 -10.14 48.14 10.11
C ILE A 108 -10.54 46.89 10.89
N HIS A 109 -9.81 45.79 10.69
CA HIS A 109 -10.04 44.53 11.39
C HIS A 109 -9.37 44.51 12.77
N LEU A 110 -10.07 43.99 13.76
CA LEU A 110 -9.50 43.77 15.09
C LEU A 110 -8.86 42.38 15.20
N ARG A 111 -7.55 42.32 15.45
CA ARG A 111 -6.75 41.08 15.46
C ARG A 111 -6.20 40.81 16.87
N ILE A 112 -6.62 39.71 17.50
CA ILE A 112 -6.18 39.34 18.86
C ILE A 112 -4.98 38.38 18.82
N LEU A 113 -3.86 38.75 19.43
CA LEU A 113 -2.63 37.95 19.53
C LEU A 113 -2.40 37.40 20.93
N GLY A 114 -1.57 36.37 21.09
CA GLY A 114 -1.07 35.93 22.39
C GLY A 114 -2.14 35.23 23.24
N VAL A 115 -3.00 34.43 22.62
CA VAL A 115 -4.08 33.70 23.33
C VAL A 115 -3.49 32.79 24.43
N PRO A 116 -4.13 32.71 25.62
CA PRO A 116 -3.63 31.93 26.76
C PRO A 116 -3.41 30.46 26.41
N ARG A 117 -2.43 29.85 27.08
CA ARG A 117 -2.06 28.44 26.86
C ARG A 117 -3.21 27.47 27.11
N ASP A 118 -4.14 27.78 28.01
CA ASP A 118 -5.31 26.94 28.28
C ASP A 118 -6.29 26.87 27.11
N SER A 119 -6.30 27.89 26.26
CA SER A 119 -7.09 27.97 25.02
C SER A 119 -6.27 27.55 23.79
N ARG A 120 -5.01 27.13 23.96
CA ARG A 120 -4.20 26.50 22.90
C ARG A 120 -4.51 25.01 22.83
N ILE A 121 -5.13 24.60 21.74
CA ILE A 121 -5.67 23.26 21.57
C ILE A 121 -5.05 22.62 20.34
N GLN A 122 -4.42 21.47 20.53
CA GLN A 122 -3.93 20.65 19.43
C GLN A 122 -5.09 20.17 18.53
N ILE A 123 -4.85 20.09 17.23
CA ILE A 123 -5.85 19.69 16.22
C ILE A 123 -6.59 18.41 16.62
N ARG A 124 -5.86 17.43 17.16
CA ARG A 124 -6.40 16.14 17.64
C ARG A 124 -7.39 16.25 18.79
N HIS A 125 -7.25 17.27 19.63
CA HIS A 125 -8.07 17.46 20.83
C HIS A 125 -9.30 18.34 20.57
N LEU A 126 -9.52 18.78 19.32
CA LEU A 126 -10.73 19.50 18.94
C LEU A 126 -11.96 18.62 19.13
N ARG A 127 -12.95 19.14 19.88
CA ARG A 127 -14.19 18.45 20.27
C ARG A 127 -15.34 19.45 20.25
N ALA A 128 -16.57 18.96 20.35
CA ALA A 128 -17.78 19.78 20.34
C ALA A 128 -17.77 20.91 21.37
N LYS A 129 -17.14 20.72 22.54
CA LYS A 129 -17.02 21.75 23.59
C LYS A 129 -16.22 23.01 23.17
N HIS A 130 -15.50 22.96 22.06
CA HIS A 130 -14.71 24.07 21.52
C HIS A 130 -15.44 24.82 20.39
N LEU A 131 -16.59 24.32 19.92
CA LEU A 131 -17.35 24.98 18.86
C LEU A 131 -17.86 26.35 19.34
N GLY A 132 -17.73 27.36 18.48
CA GLY A 132 -18.12 28.74 18.75
C GLY A 132 -17.20 29.49 19.73
N ARG A 133 -16.13 28.87 20.23
CA ARG A 133 -15.17 29.50 21.14
C ARG A 133 -13.96 30.05 20.39
N PHE A 134 -13.31 31.05 20.99
CA PHE A 134 -12.03 31.55 20.51
C PHE A 134 -10.90 30.64 21.01
N ILE A 135 -10.20 30.00 20.08
CA ILE A 135 -9.15 29.03 20.38
C ILE A 135 -7.91 29.33 19.55
N ALA A 136 -6.77 28.85 20.04
CA ALA A 136 -5.50 28.89 19.33
C ALA A 136 -5.11 27.48 18.91
N VAL A 137 -4.81 27.28 17.63
CA VAL A 137 -4.44 25.98 17.07
C VAL A 137 -3.06 26.08 16.42
N GLU A 138 -2.12 25.28 16.93
CA GLU A 138 -0.77 25.16 16.38
C GLU A 138 -0.70 24.10 15.28
N GLY A 139 0.07 24.37 14.23
CA GLY A 139 0.42 23.35 13.25
C GLY A 139 1.23 23.84 12.06
N LEU A 140 1.58 22.89 11.20
CA LEU A 140 2.33 23.10 9.97
C LEU A 140 1.36 23.33 8.79
N VAL A 141 1.58 24.40 8.04
CA VAL A 141 0.79 24.68 6.84
C VAL A 141 1.16 23.68 5.76
N ARG A 142 0.18 22.91 5.29
CA ARG A 142 0.38 21.92 4.23
C ARG A 142 0.00 22.45 2.85
N LYS A 143 -1.07 23.23 2.80
CA LYS A 143 -1.63 23.76 1.56
C LYS A 143 -2.26 25.11 1.84
N ALA A 144 -1.96 26.08 1.00
CA ALA A 144 -2.72 27.32 0.87
C ALA A 144 -3.37 27.31 -0.52
N THR A 145 -4.66 27.65 -0.62
CA THR A 145 -5.30 27.86 -1.92
C THR A 145 -4.93 29.24 -2.47
N GLU A 146 -5.23 29.47 -3.75
CA GLU A 146 -5.29 30.81 -4.28
C GLU A 146 -6.32 31.65 -3.52
N VAL A 147 -6.06 32.95 -3.42
CA VAL A 147 -6.98 33.94 -2.86
C VAL A 147 -8.19 34.06 -3.78
N ARG A 148 -9.40 34.08 -3.21
CA ARG A 148 -10.65 34.17 -3.95
C ARG A 148 -11.58 35.19 -3.29
N PRO A 149 -12.35 35.97 -4.06
CA PRO A 149 -13.33 36.87 -3.50
C PRO A 149 -14.53 36.10 -2.93
N MET A 150 -14.96 36.48 -1.74
CA MET A 150 -16.16 36.02 -1.03
C MET A 150 -17.16 37.18 -0.92
N VAL A 151 -18.43 36.93 -1.23
CA VAL A 151 -19.47 37.95 -1.08
C VAL A 151 -19.77 38.12 0.41
N VAL A 152 -19.66 39.35 0.92
CA VAL A 152 -20.04 39.71 2.30
C VAL A 152 -21.42 40.35 2.30
N ASP A 153 -21.66 41.29 1.39
CA ASP A 153 -22.98 41.89 1.19
C ASP A 153 -23.46 41.57 -0.23
N ALA A 154 -24.47 40.72 -0.34
CA ALA A 154 -25.10 40.40 -1.61
C ALA A 154 -26.23 41.39 -1.88
N LEU A 155 -26.18 42.06 -3.04
CA LEU A 155 -27.27 42.92 -3.50
C LEU A 155 -28.19 42.15 -4.44
N PHE A 156 -29.46 42.07 -4.09
CA PHE A 156 -30.48 41.36 -4.84
C PHE A 156 -31.53 42.33 -5.38
N GLN A 157 -31.75 42.30 -6.69
CA GLN A 157 -32.84 43.04 -7.31
C GLN A 157 -34.12 42.21 -7.31
N CYS A 158 -35.18 42.77 -6.73
CA CYS A 158 -36.52 42.20 -6.82
C CYS A 158 -37.09 42.39 -8.24
N LEU A 159 -37.33 41.30 -8.98
CA LEU A 159 -37.82 41.39 -10.38
C LEU A 159 -39.25 41.92 -10.52
N ARG A 160 -39.96 42.15 -9.41
CA ARG A 160 -41.35 42.63 -9.41
C ARG A 160 -41.48 44.12 -9.11
N CYS A 161 -40.80 44.62 -8.07
CA CYS A 161 -40.86 46.03 -7.66
C CYS A 161 -39.60 46.81 -8.03
N GLY A 162 -38.53 46.15 -8.47
CA GLY A 162 -37.27 46.79 -8.88
C GLY A 162 -36.37 47.18 -7.71
N THR A 163 -36.84 47.11 -6.47
CA THR A 163 -36.05 47.43 -5.26
C THR A 163 -34.82 46.52 -5.15
N VAL A 164 -33.69 47.13 -4.78
CA VAL A 164 -32.43 46.45 -4.48
C VAL A 164 -32.37 46.18 -2.98
N ILE A 165 -32.25 44.91 -2.60
CA ILE A 165 -32.20 44.44 -1.23
C ILE A 165 -30.77 44.05 -0.92
N LYS A 166 -30.24 44.55 0.20
CA LYS A 166 -28.96 44.17 0.76
C LYS A 166 -29.19 43.02 1.76
N GLU A 167 -28.59 41.87 1.48
CA GLU A 167 -28.61 40.69 2.36
C GLU A 167 -27.17 40.34 2.78
N PRO A 168 -26.82 40.47 4.06
CA PRO A 168 -25.51 40.07 4.56
C PRO A 168 -25.36 38.55 4.45
N GLN A 169 -24.21 38.11 3.97
CA GLN A 169 -23.88 36.69 3.77
C GLN A 169 -22.99 36.22 4.91
N GLU A 170 -23.55 35.44 5.85
CA GLU A 170 -22.78 34.89 6.96
C GLU A 170 -22.22 33.50 6.63
N GLY A 171 -20.89 33.37 6.71
CA GLY A 171 -20.20 32.11 6.50
C GLY A 171 -20.13 31.68 5.04
N GLN A 172 -20.02 30.37 4.79
CA GLN A 172 -19.72 29.82 3.45
C GLN A 172 -20.94 29.40 2.64
N THR A 173 -22.14 29.57 3.19
CA THR A 173 -23.38 29.22 2.51
C THR A 173 -23.98 30.49 1.93
N PHE A 174 -24.31 30.45 0.64
CA PHE A 174 -24.96 31.56 -0.02
C PHE A 174 -26.46 31.55 0.31
N HIS A 175 -26.96 32.64 0.89
CA HIS A 175 -28.33 32.82 1.32
C HIS A 175 -29.03 33.87 0.45
N GLU A 176 -30.16 33.49 -0.15
CA GLU A 176 -31.04 34.43 -0.85
C GLU A 176 -32.06 35.03 0.13
N PRO A 177 -32.54 36.27 -0.12
CA PRO A 177 -33.55 36.91 0.72
C PRO A 177 -34.83 36.07 0.81
N MET A 178 -35.35 35.89 2.02
CA MET A 178 -36.57 35.10 2.26
C MET A 178 -37.84 35.85 1.83
N GLU A 179 -37.77 37.18 1.82
CA GLU A 179 -38.83 38.06 1.34
C GLU A 179 -38.26 39.41 0.87
N CYS A 180 -39.11 40.17 0.18
CA CYS A 180 -38.78 41.52 -0.25
C CYS A 180 -39.06 42.49 0.91
N TYR A 181 -38.05 42.78 1.73
CA TYR A 181 -38.23 43.51 2.98
C TYR A 181 -38.71 44.96 2.79
N GLU A 182 -39.65 45.37 3.62
CA GLU A 182 -40.33 46.67 3.54
C GLU A 182 -39.47 47.83 4.07
N ASP A 183 -38.63 47.56 5.07
CA ASP A 183 -37.62 48.47 5.64
C ASP A 183 -36.60 48.96 4.60
N GLN A 184 -36.31 48.14 3.60
CA GLN A 184 -35.43 48.50 2.47
C GLN A 184 -36.22 49.01 1.24
N GLY A 185 -37.51 49.31 1.39
CA GLY A 185 -38.37 49.83 0.31
C GLY A 185 -38.95 48.76 -0.62
N GLY A 186 -39.05 47.51 -0.14
CA GLY A 186 -39.56 46.36 -0.87
C GLY A 186 -41.07 46.15 -0.75
N CYS A 187 -41.60 45.22 -1.57
CA CYS A 187 -43.04 44.98 -1.72
C CYS A 187 -43.63 43.89 -0.80
N LYS A 188 -42.92 43.47 0.27
CA LYS A 188 -43.35 42.49 1.30
C LYS A 188 -43.83 41.14 0.76
N ARG A 189 -43.30 40.73 -0.40
CA ARG A 189 -43.63 39.44 -1.03
C ARG A 189 -42.55 38.43 -0.68
N SER A 190 -42.95 37.21 -0.31
CA SER A 190 -42.03 36.12 -0.01
C SER A 190 -41.28 35.63 -1.25
N ALA A 191 -40.15 34.94 -1.04
CA ALA A 191 -39.30 34.35 -2.08
C ALA A 191 -40.05 33.39 -3.02
N ASN A 192 -41.14 32.77 -2.57
CA ASN A 192 -41.98 31.93 -3.44
C ASN A 192 -42.82 32.74 -4.44
N ALA A 193 -43.15 33.99 -4.09
CA ALA A 193 -44.01 34.86 -4.89
C ALA A 193 -43.22 35.82 -5.79
N THR A 194 -41.91 35.96 -5.60
CA THR A 194 -41.06 36.86 -6.40
C THR A 194 -39.64 36.31 -6.49
N LYS A 195 -39.03 36.40 -7.68
CA LYS A 195 -37.64 35.98 -7.91
C LYS A 195 -36.68 37.14 -7.67
N PHE A 196 -35.59 36.85 -6.99
CA PHE A 196 -34.49 37.78 -6.76
C PHE A 196 -33.38 37.54 -7.78
N LYS A 197 -32.85 38.61 -8.36
CA LYS A 197 -31.71 38.57 -9.27
C LYS A 197 -30.49 39.13 -8.53
N LEU A 198 -29.45 38.32 -8.37
CA LEU A 198 -28.17 38.79 -7.81
C LEU A 198 -27.54 39.84 -8.74
N LEU A 199 -27.21 41.00 -8.18
CA LEU A 199 -26.41 42.04 -8.82
C LEU A 199 -24.95 41.85 -8.40
N GLY A 200 -24.25 40.95 -9.07
CA GLY A 200 -22.86 40.60 -8.74
C GLY A 200 -21.94 41.81 -8.75
N GLU A 201 -22.00 42.64 -9.80
CA GLU A 201 -21.10 43.81 -9.96
C GLU A 201 -21.26 44.88 -8.87
N ALA A 202 -22.44 44.97 -8.24
CA ALA A 202 -22.71 45.93 -7.17
C ALA A 202 -22.60 45.32 -5.77
N SER A 203 -22.39 44.01 -5.66
CA SER A 203 -22.22 43.31 -4.38
C SER A 203 -20.83 43.55 -3.80
N ARG A 204 -20.71 43.56 -2.47
CA ARG A 204 -19.42 43.76 -1.78
C ARG A 204 -18.70 42.42 -1.62
N TYR A 205 -17.44 42.38 -2.02
CA TYR A 205 -16.57 41.23 -1.90
C TYR A 205 -15.42 41.49 -0.93
N THR A 206 -15.02 40.47 -0.19
CA THR A 206 -13.77 40.44 0.59
C THR A 206 -12.90 39.29 0.13
N ASP A 207 -11.59 39.42 0.22
CA ASP A 207 -10.68 38.35 -0.14
C ASP A 207 -10.69 37.25 0.92
N THR A 208 -10.82 36.00 0.51
CA THR A 208 -10.71 34.84 1.38
C THR A 208 -9.69 33.85 0.84
N GLN A 209 -8.99 33.18 1.74
CA GLN A 209 -8.06 32.12 1.41
C GLN A 209 -8.28 30.93 2.34
N LYS A 210 -8.31 29.73 1.74
CA LYS A 210 -8.40 28.48 2.50
C LYS A 210 -7.02 27.91 2.72
N ILE A 211 -6.69 27.68 3.98
CA ILE A 211 -5.45 27.01 4.40
C ILE A 211 -5.75 25.66 5.04
N GLU A 212 -4.91 24.66 4.79
CA GLU A 212 -4.96 23.35 5.43
C GLU A 212 -3.74 23.20 6.33
N VAL A 213 -3.99 23.20 7.64
CA VAL A 213 -2.96 23.05 8.67
C VAL A 213 -2.94 21.61 9.17
N GLN A 214 -1.74 21.10 9.40
CA GLN A 214 -1.47 19.74 9.82
C GLN A 214 -0.74 19.73 11.17
N GLU A 215 -1.07 18.78 12.04
CA GLU A 215 -0.38 18.60 13.31
C GLU A 215 1.13 18.35 13.10
N SER A 216 1.96 18.96 13.94
CA SER A 216 3.42 18.84 13.86
C SER A 216 3.85 17.37 14.05
N PRO A 217 4.66 16.81 13.14
CA PRO A 217 5.01 15.39 13.16
C PRO A 217 5.91 14.98 14.34
N GLU A 218 6.54 15.95 15.01
CA GLU A 218 7.48 15.74 16.12
C GLU A 218 6.80 15.29 17.42
N GLY A 219 5.52 15.67 17.63
CA GLY A 219 4.73 15.28 18.80
C GLY A 219 4.03 13.92 18.66
N LEU A 220 4.15 13.27 17.50
CA LEU A 220 3.42 12.04 17.18
C LEU A 220 4.14 10.80 17.69
N ARG A 221 3.40 9.89 18.32
CA ARG A 221 3.92 8.55 18.64
C ARG A 221 4.04 7.75 17.35
N GLY A 222 5.04 6.87 17.28
CA GLY A 222 5.29 6.04 16.09
C GLY A 222 4.05 5.25 15.67
N GLY A 223 3.48 5.60 14.52
CA GLY A 223 2.30 4.94 13.93
C GLY A 223 1.01 5.78 13.91
N GLU A 224 1.00 6.94 14.56
CA GLU A 224 -0.16 7.84 14.54
C GLU A 224 -0.16 8.72 13.27
N GLU A 225 -1.33 8.85 12.63
CA GLU A 225 -1.48 9.73 11.48
C GLU A 225 -1.73 11.18 11.95
N PRO A 226 -0.98 12.17 11.42
CA PRO A 226 -1.23 13.57 11.72
C PRO A 226 -2.61 14.00 11.24
N GLN A 227 -3.37 14.61 12.15
CA GLN A 227 -4.68 15.17 11.82
C GLN A 227 -4.54 16.52 11.12
N ARG A 228 -5.60 16.93 10.41
CA ARG A 228 -5.64 18.14 9.60
C ARG A 228 -6.87 18.97 9.93
N LEU A 229 -6.70 20.27 9.90
CA LEU A 229 -7.75 21.27 10.10
C LEU A 229 -7.76 22.21 8.90
N SER A 230 -8.95 22.48 8.35
CA SER A 230 -9.12 23.57 7.38
C SER A 230 -9.35 24.86 8.16
N ALA A 231 -8.62 25.90 7.82
CA ALA A 231 -8.87 27.24 8.30
C ALA A 231 -9.09 28.21 7.14
N PHE A 232 -9.82 29.28 7.42
CA PHE A 232 -10.12 30.35 6.47
C PHE A 232 -9.55 31.65 7.02
N THR A 233 -8.83 32.37 6.17
CA THR A 233 -8.25 33.68 6.45
C THR A 233 -8.95 34.70 5.56
N GLU A 234 -9.20 35.89 6.09
CA GLU A 234 -9.94 36.95 5.42
C GLU A 234 -9.07 38.20 5.27
N ASP A 235 -9.30 38.93 4.18
CA ASP A 235 -8.73 40.24 3.83
C ASP A 235 -7.20 40.33 4.08
N ASP A 236 -6.77 41.10 5.10
CA ASP A 236 -5.37 41.40 5.39
C ASP A 236 -4.49 40.19 5.73
N LEU A 237 -5.10 39.06 6.12
CA LEU A 237 -4.38 37.83 6.44
C LEU A 237 -4.13 36.94 5.20
N THR A 238 -4.81 37.22 4.09
CA THR A 238 -4.69 36.42 2.87
C THR A 238 -3.33 36.64 2.18
N GLY A 239 -2.81 35.60 1.53
CA GLY A 239 -1.55 35.67 0.77
C GLY A 239 -0.27 35.71 1.62
N LYS A 240 -0.37 35.88 2.95
CA LYS A 240 0.79 35.93 3.88
C LYS A 240 1.32 34.55 4.28
N ILE A 241 0.54 33.49 4.11
CA ILE A 241 0.90 32.14 4.54
C ILE A 241 1.44 31.29 3.38
N ASN A 242 2.65 30.77 3.55
CA ASN A 242 3.26 29.80 2.64
C ASN A 242 3.18 28.34 3.14
N PRO A 243 3.05 27.35 2.25
CA PRO A 243 3.19 25.94 2.61
C PRO A 243 4.56 25.64 3.22
N GLY A 244 4.58 24.94 4.36
CA GLY A 244 5.78 24.59 5.10
C GLY A 244 6.06 25.46 6.33
N MET A 245 5.34 26.58 6.49
CA MET A 245 5.46 27.42 7.68
C MET A 245 4.79 26.78 8.91
N ARG A 246 5.36 27.01 10.09
CA ARG A 246 4.72 26.71 11.37
C ARG A 246 3.96 27.93 11.86
N VAL A 247 2.68 27.74 12.12
CA VAL A 247 1.76 28.82 12.46
C VAL A 247 0.93 28.46 13.68
N ILE A 248 0.59 29.48 14.46
CA ILE A 248 -0.46 29.44 15.47
C ILE A 248 -1.61 30.25 14.92
N LEU A 249 -2.73 29.57 14.67
CA LEU A 249 -3.96 30.21 14.19
C LEU A 249 -4.87 30.49 15.38
N ASN A 250 -5.14 31.76 15.66
CA ASN A 250 -6.12 32.17 16.65
C ASN A 250 -7.43 32.49 15.95
N GLY A 251 -8.53 31.90 16.40
CA GLY A 251 -9.80 32.07 15.71
C GLY A 251 -10.97 31.33 16.32
N ILE A 252 -12.09 31.38 15.60
CA ILE A 252 -13.37 30.82 16.03
C ILE A 252 -13.56 29.46 15.37
N LEU A 253 -13.80 28.42 16.17
CA LEU A 253 -14.06 27.09 15.65
C LEU A 253 -15.51 26.95 15.17
N ARG A 254 -15.72 26.87 13.86
CA ARG A 254 -17.04 26.65 13.24
C ARG A 254 -17.25 25.21 12.78
N SER A 255 -18.50 24.83 12.62
CA SER A 255 -18.89 23.56 12.02
C SER A 255 -19.73 23.81 10.75
N SER A 256 -19.51 23.02 9.72
CA SER A 256 -20.34 23.02 8.50
C SER A 256 -20.86 21.63 8.22
N GLN A 257 -22.08 21.54 7.69
CA GLN A 257 -22.66 20.27 7.28
C GLN A 257 -21.87 19.68 6.11
N LYS A 258 -21.55 18.39 6.22
CA LYS A 258 -20.88 17.65 5.15
C LYS A 258 -21.91 17.01 4.23
N GLY A 259 -22.01 17.45 2.98
CA GLY A 259 -22.93 16.84 2.01
C GLY A 259 -23.01 17.54 0.66
N LYS A 260 -23.60 16.86 -0.33
CA LYS A 260 -24.03 17.51 -1.59
C LYS A 260 -25.20 18.44 -1.28
N PRO A 261 -25.39 19.55 -2.03
CA PRO A 261 -26.56 20.41 -1.88
C PRO A 261 -27.85 19.56 -1.92
N GLY A 262 -28.63 19.58 -0.83
CA GLY A 262 -29.92 18.87 -0.72
C GLY A 262 -29.96 17.62 0.16
N GLN A 263 -28.82 17.07 0.63
CA GLN A 263 -28.81 15.91 1.54
C GLN A 263 -28.32 16.32 2.94
N LYS A 264 -29.25 16.50 3.89
CA LYS A 264 -28.94 16.84 5.28
C LYS A 264 -28.22 15.67 5.96
N SER A 265 -26.99 15.89 6.40
CA SER A 265 -26.16 14.92 7.13
C SER A 265 -26.07 15.31 8.60
N THR A 266 -26.04 14.32 9.49
CA THR A 266 -25.76 14.55 10.93
C THR A 266 -24.27 14.71 11.22
N LEU A 267 -23.40 14.47 10.23
CA LEU A 267 -21.95 14.65 10.34
C LEU A 267 -21.55 16.04 9.86
N PHE A 268 -20.89 16.79 10.73
CA PHE A 268 -20.37 18.12 10.47
C PHE A 268 -18.84 18.06 10.38
N ASP A 269 -18.28 18.75 9.39
CA ASP A 269 -16.85 19.02 9.32
C ASP A 269 -16.54 20.27 10.18
N ILE A 270 -15.40 20.25 10.85
CA ILE A 270 -14.93 21.36 11.69
C ILE A 270 -13.94 22.19 10.88
N MET A 271 -14.08 23.52 10.97
CA MET A 271 -13.16 24.48 10.37
C MET A 271 -12.87 25.63 11.35
N LEU A 272 -11.76 26.31 11.15
CA LEU A 272 -11.36 27.46 11.96
C LEU A 272 -11.44 28.72 11.12
N ASP A 273 -12.22 29.70 11.55
CA ASP A 273 -12.15 31.04 10.96
C ASP A 273 -11.08 31.81 11.72
N ALA A 274 -9.96 32.07 11.04
CA ALA A 274 -8.78 32.65 11.64
C ALA A 274 -8.98 34.16 11.83
N ASN A 275 -8.94 34.60 13.08
CA ASN A 275 -8.90 36.01 13.42
C ASN A 275 -7.47 36.54 13.40
N SER A 276 -6.45 35.78 13.81
CA SER A 276 -5.05 36.22 13.72
C SER A 276 -4.09 35.04 13.53
N ILE A 277 -2.88 35.34 13.05
CA ILE A 277 -1.85 34.35 12.72
C ILE A 277 -0.55 34.78 13.39
N GLU A 278 0.07 33.89 14.15
CA GLU A 278 1.42 34.04 14.69
C GLU A 278 2.36 33.03 14.01
N LEU A 279 3.53 33.48 13.55
CA LEU A 279 4.54 32.62 12.92
C LEU A 279 5.53 32.12 13.98
N GLU A 280 5.75 30.81 14.08
CA GLU A 280 6.65 30.21 15.09
C GLU A 280 8.11 30.17 14.61
N GLN A 281 8.34 30.23 13.30
CA GLN A 281 9.67 30.31 12.70
C GLN A 281 9.95 31.74 12.27
N VAL A 282 10.65 32.48 13.12
CA VAL A 282 11.22 33.78 12.73
C VAL A 282 12.39 33.48 11.80
N GLU A 283 12.27 33.87 10.53
CA GLU A 283 13.43 33.90 9.64
C GLU A 283 14.43 34.92 10.23
N PHE A 284 15.74 34.63 10.24
CA PHE A 284 16.77 35.49 10.87
C PHE A 284 16.73 36.96 10.41
N GLU A 285 16.08 37.25 9.27
CA GLU A 285 15.90 38.59 8.70
C GLU A 285 14.87 39.45 9.47
N GLU A 286 14.08 38.88 10.40
CA GLU A 286 13.05 39.57 11.17
C GLU A 286 13.39 39.78 12.66
N ILE A 287 14.62 39.47 13.12
CA ILE A 287 15.04 39.86 14.47
C ILE A 287 15.33 41.37 14.44
N GLU A 288 14.35 42.18 14.83
CA GLU A 288 14.55 43.60 15.12
C GLU A 288 15.47 43.74 16.32
N VAL A 289 16.74 44.05 16.07
CA VAL A 289 17.72 44.30 17.13
C VAL A 289 17.38 45.64 17.77
N THR A 290 16.89 45.60 19.02
CA THR A 290 16.57 46.84 19.74
C THR A 290 17.84 47.65 20.02
N PRO A 291 17.75 48.99 20.20
CA PRO A 291 18.89 49.80 20.61
C PRO A 291 19.54 49.31 21.92
N GLU A 292 18.77 48.69 22.80
CA GLU A 292 19.23 48.05 24.03
C GLU A 292 20.07 46.79 23.74
N ASP A 293 19.62 45.94 22.81
CA ASP A 293 20.35 44.74 22.41
C ASP A 293 21.70 45.07 21.77
N ILE A 294 21.78 46.13 20.94
CA ILE A 294 23.03 46.59 20.34
C ILE A 294 24.06 46.90 21.44
N LYS A 295 23.66 47.66 22.48
CA LYS A 295 24.55 48.00 23.59
C LYS A 295 25.03 46.76 24.35
N LEU A 296 24.15 45.78 24.56
CA LEU A 296 24.51 44.52 25.22
C LEU A 296 25.48 43.70 24.37
N ILE A 297 25.25 43.62 23.05
CA ILE A 297 26.13 42.92 22.12
C ILE A 297 27.51 43.58 22.08
N GLU A 298 27.58 44.92 22.01
CA GLU A 298 28.84 45.67 22.04
C GLU A 298 29.59 45.47 23.36
N ALA A 299 28.88 45.49 24.49
CA ALA A 299 29.47 45.26 25.81
C ALA A 299 30.03 43.84 25.95
N GLU A 300 29.30 42.81 25.52
CA GLU A 300 29.78 41.43 25.56
C GLU A 300 30.89 41.16 24.52
N ALA A 301 30.85 41.82 23.35
CA ALA A 301 31.89 41.72 22.33
C ALA A 301 33.24 42.31 22.81
N ALA A 302 33.21 43.28 23.73
CA ALA A 302 34.41 43.85 24.34
C ALA A 302 35.01 42.98 25.45
N ASP A 303 34.31 41.94 25.91
CA ASP A 303 34.79 41.07 26.97
C ASP A 303 35.91 40.12 26.45
N PRO A 304 37.12 40.14 27.05
CA PRO A 304 38.22 39.26 26.63
C PRO A 304 37.91 37.75 26.80
N ASP A 305 36.96 37.37 27.68
CA ASP A 305 36.56 35.99 27.94
C ASP A 305 35.32 35.55 27.12
N ILE A 306 34.87 36.36 26.15
CA ILE A 306 33.67 36.07 25.34
C ILE A 306 33.69 34.68 24.68
N TYR A 307 34.87 34.23 24.23
CA TYR A 307 35.03 32.92 23.61
C TYR A 307 34.66 31.79 24.58
N ARG A 308 35.13 31.88 25.82
CA ARG A 308 34.82 30.91 26.87
C ARG A 308 33.35 30.98 27.28
N LYS A 309 32.77 32.19 27.34
CA LYS A 309 31.34 32.37 27.63
C LYS A 309 30.46 31.69 26.58
N ILE A 310 30.79 31.83 25.29
CA ILE A 310 30.07 31.17 24.19
C ILE A 310 30.16 29.65 24.29
N VAL A 311 31.36 29.10 24.54
CA VAL A 311 31.53 27.64 24.69
C VAL A 311 30.77 27.11 25.91
N ALA A 312 30.77 27.87 27.02
CA ALA A 312 30.05 27.50 28.24
C ALA A 312 28.52 27.58 28.10
N SER A 313 28.00 28.44 27.21
CA SER A 313 26.56 28.58 26.98
C SER A 313 25.97 27.43 26.14
N ILE A 314 26.80 26.68 25.40
CA ILE A 314 26.36 25.50 24.64
C ILE A 314 26.17 24.31 25.58
N ALA A 315 24.93 23.83 25.66
CA ALA A 315 24.52 22.69 26.50
C ALA A 315 25.08 22.78 27.94
N PRO A 316 24.64 23.78 28.74
CA PRO A 316 25.19 24.02 30.07
C PRO A 316 24.91 22.89 31.06
N SER A 317 23.90 22.06 30.77
CA SER A 317 23.57 20.86 31.53
C SER A 317 24.60 19.73 31.40
N LEU A 318 25.49 19.79 30.41
CA LEU A 318 26.56 18.83 30.21
C LEU A 318 27.89 19.36 30.75
N TYR A 319 28.44 18.66 31.73
CA TYR A 319 29.77 18.95 32.29
C TYR A 319 30.89 18.50 31.34
N GLY A 320 31.90 19.36 31.16
CA GLY A 320 33.06 19.08 30.31
C GLY A 320 32.79 19.29 28.81
N LEU A 321 33.46 18.50 27.96
CA LEU A 321 33.37 18.52 26.49
C LEU A 321 33.65 19.90 25.89
N THR A 322 34.61 20.64 26.45
CA THR A 322 34.90 22.03 26.05
C THR A 322 35.34 22.11 24.59
N THR A 323 36.16 21.18 24.13
CA THR A 323 36.66 21.13 22.75
C THR A 323 35.54 20.81 21.75
N GLU A 324 34.65 19.87 22.09
CA GLU A 324 33.52 19.51 21.24
C GLU A 324 32.50 20.64 21.17
N LYS A 325 32.21 21.31 22.29
CA LYS A 325 31.34 22.49 22.34
C LYS A 325 31.93 23.65 21.54
N GLU A 326 33.24 23.87 21.62
CA GLU A 326 33.96 24.84 20.81
C GLU A 326 33.85 24.54 19.30
N ALA A 327 34.07 23.29 18.90
CA ALA A 327 33.91 22.88 17.51
C ALA A 327 32.47 23.07 16.99
N LEU A 328 31.46 22.81 17.84
CA LEU A 328 30.04 23.06 17.52
C LEU A 328 29.73 24.56 17.43
N ALA A 329 30.33 25.40 18.28
CA ALA A 329 30.23 26.85 18.19
C ALA A 329 30.76 27.35 16.84
N LEU A 330 31.97 26.91 16.47
CA LEU A 330 32.57 27.25 15.17
C LEU A 330 31.73 26.78 13.99
N GLN A 331 31.05 25.63 14.10
CA GLN A 331 30.11 25.18 13.08
C GLN A 331 28.90 26.10 12.93
N LEU A 332 28.37 26.66 14.03
CA LEU A 332 27.26 27.63 13.96
C LEU A 332 27.67 28.95 13.32
N PHE A 333 28.85 29.48 13.67
CA PHE A 333 29.34 30.73 13.08
C PHE A 333 29.72 30.55 11.60
N SER A 334 30.21 29.35 11.23
CA SER A 334 30.61 28.99 9.87
C SER A 334 31.63 29.97 9.26
N GLY A 335 32.00 29.74 7.98
CA GLY A 335 32.84 30.65 7.21
C GLY A 335 32.05 31.42 6.16
N VAL A 336 32.64 32.49 5.64
CA VAL A 336 32.07 33.22 4.49
C VAL A 336 32.35 32.46 3.19
N PRO A 337 31.33 32.09 2.40
CA PRO A 337 31.54 31.47 1.10
C PRO A 337 32.23 32.47 0.14
N LYS A 338 33.22 32.00 -0.62
CA LYS A 338 33.98 32.85 -1.56
C LYS A 338 33.74 32.40 -2.99
N GLU A 339 33.48 33.35 -3.87
CA GLU A 339 33.45 33.10 -5.31
C GLU A 339 34.80 33.47 -5.92
N MET A 340 35.40 32.51 -6.62
CA MET A 340 36.66 32.72 -7.32
C MET A 340 36.38 33.42 -8.66
N PRO A 341 37.36 34.13 -9.25
CA PRO A 341 37.23 34.74 -10.57
C PRO A 341 36.81 33.77 -11.69
N ASP A 342 37.10 32.48 -11.53
CA ASP A 342 36.72 31.40 -12.45
C ASP A 342 35.26 30.93 -12.31
N GLY A 343 34.43 31.60 -11.49
CA GLY A 343 33.04 31.23 -11.21
C GLY A 343 32.86 30.02 -10.29
N ARG A 344 33.95 29.51 -9.69
CA ARG A 344 33.90 28.40 -8.71
C ARG A 344 33.63 28.95 -7.31
N ARG A 345 32.63 28.38 -6.62
CA ARG A 345 32.30 28.71 -5.22
C ARG A 345 33.07 27.82 -4.24
N ILE A 346 33.80 28.44 -3.33
CA ILE A 346 34.41 27.80 -2.15
C ILE A 346 33.39 27.87 -1.02
N ARG A 347 33.05 26.72 -0.44
CA ARG A 347 32.11 26.63 0.69
C ARG A 347 32.69 27.30 1.94
N GLY A 348 31.84 27.96 2.71
CA GLY A 348 32.16 28.44 4.05
C GLY A 348 31.82 27.41 5.14
N ASP A 349 30.90 26.48 4.85
CA ASP A 349 30.37 25.54 5.84
C ASP A 349 31.32 24.41 6.21
N ILE A 350 31.37 24.13 7.51
CA ILE A 350 32.26 23.14 8.12
C ILE A 350 31.46 21.88 8.46
N HIS A 351 31.96 20.72 8.02
CA HIS A 351 31.43 19.42 8.42
C HIS A 351 32.09 18.96 9.72
N LEU A 352 31.27 18.47 10.63
CA LEU A 352 31.71 17.98 11.94
C LEU A 352 31.24 16.52 12.13
N LEU A 353 32.12 15.67 12.65
CA LEU A 353 31.83 14.28 12.98
C LEU A 353 32.19 14.02 14.45
N LEU A 354 31.21 13.60 15.25
CA LEU A 354 31.43 13.19 16.65
C LEU A 354 31.47 11.66 16.76
N VAL A 355 32.63 11.11 17.11
CA VAL A 355 32.83 9.68 17.40
C VAL A 355 33.27 9.51 18.85
N GLY A 356 32.83 8.43 19.50
CA GLY A 356 33.25 8.12 20.87
C GLY A 356 32.43 6.97 21.45
N ASP A 357 32.57 6.74 22.75
CA ASP A 357 31.84 5.66 23.43
C ASP A 357 30.33 5.93 23.54
N PRO A 358 29.50 4.89 23.73
CA PRO A 358 28.09 5.05 24.07
C PRO A 358 27.93 5.75 25.43
N GLY A 359 26.94 6.64 25.55
CA GLY A 359 26.58 7.24 26.84
C GLY A 359 27.32 8.54 27.22
N VAL A 360 28.28 9.02 26.43
CA VAL A 360 29.05 10.26 26.71
C VAL A 360 28.33 11.57 26.33
N GLY A 361 27.00 11.58 26.21
CA GLY A 361 26.23 12.80 25.96
C GLY A 361 26.21 13.34 24.51
N LYS A 362 26.86 12.68 23.54
CA LYS A 362 26.90 13.09 22.11
C LYS A 362 25.51 13.38 21.50
N SER A 363 24.53 12.53 21.76
CA SER A 363 23.17 12.71 21.22
C SER A 363 22.46 13.91 21.84
N GLU A 364 22.72 14.20 23.11
CA GLU A 364 22.15 15.36 23.81
C GLU A 364 22.77 16.65 23.29
N LEU A 365 24.09 16.68 23.04
CA LEU A 365 24.76 17.80 22.36
C LEU A 365 24.10 18.11 21.02
N LEU A 366 23.94 17.11 20.15
CA LEU A 366 23.32 17.30 18.83
C LEU A 366 21.85 17.74 18.92
N SER A 367 21.10 17.26 19.91
CA SER A 367 19.70 17.65 20.14
C SER A 367 19.58 19.07 20.72
N TYR A 368 20.56 19.53 21.49
CA TYR A 368 20.67 20.91 21.92
C TYR A 368 20.95 21.82 20.72
N MET A 369 21.94 21.45 19.89
CA MET A 369 22.31 22.21 18.70
C MET A 369 21.16 22.36 17.70
N SER A 370 20.32 21.33 17.52
CA SER A 370 19.16 21.45 16.64
C SER A 370 18.10 22.42 17.15
N ARG A 371 17.96 22.57 18.48
CA ARG A 371 17.04 23.55 19.08
C ARG A 371 17.60 24.96 19.02
N LEU A 372 18.93 25.09 19.14
CA LEU A 372 19.62 26.37 19.09
C LEU A 372 19.66 26.95 17.67
N SER A 373 19.80 26.10 16.64
CA SER A 373 19.80 26.53 15.24
C SER A 373 18.37 26.64 14.69
N PRO A 374 17.93 27.79 14.17
CA PRO A 374 16.53 27.97 13.71
C PRO A 374 16.17 27.14 12.48
N ARG A 375 17.15 26.67 11.71
CA ARG A 375 16.96 25.73 10.58
C ARG A 375 17.47 24.32 10.90
N GLY A 376 17.86 24.06 12.15
CA GLY A 376 18.44 22.80 12.59
C GLY A 376 17.38 21.71 12.73
N ILE A 377 17.33 20.77 11.78
CA ILE A 377 16.46 19.59 11.89
C ILE A 377 17.28 18.41 12.39
N TYR A 378 16.96 17.92 13.60
CA TYR A 378 17.55 16.69 14.09
C TYR A 378 16.90 15.48 13.43
N ALA A 379 17.68 14.71 12.67
CA ALA A 379 17.21 13.52 11.99
C ALA A 379 18.11 12.31 12.31
N THR A 380 17.48 11.16 12.56
CA THR A 380 18.21 9.90 12.76
C THR A 380 18.28 9.12 11.45
N GLY A 381 19.45 8.59 11.11
CA GLY A 381 19.66 7.79 9.89
C GLY A 381 18.78 6.52 9.80
N LYS A 382 18.16 6.09 10.91
CA LYS A 382 17.13 5.03 10.91
C LYS A 382 15.87 5.44 10.11
N ALA A 383 15.53 6.73 10.05
CA ALA A 383 14.38 7.23 9.30
C ALA A 383 14.67 7.44 7.79
N ALA A 384 15.94 7.50 7.38
CA ALA A 384 16.36 7.86 6.03
C ALA A 384 16.86 6.68 5.16
N SER A 385 16.96 5.46 5.69
CA SER A 385 17.61 4.37 4.95
C SER A 385 16.71 3.73 3.85
N ALA A 386 17.28 3.53 2.66
CA ALA A 386 16.72 2.79 1.53
C ALA A 386 16.31 1.33 1.85
N ALA A 387 16.61 0.84 3.06
CA ALA A 387 16.27 -0.48 3.58
C ALA A 387 14.77 -0.72 3.74
N GLY A 388 13.92 0.30 3.57
CA GLY A 388 12.45 0.19 3.65
C GLY A 388 11.75 -0.19 2.34
N LEU A 389 12.49 -0.54 1.27
CA LEU A 389 11.94 -0.95 -0.03
C LEU A 389 12.06 -2.47 -0.20
N CYS A 390 11.17 -3.24 0.44
CA CYS A 390 11.19 -4.70 0.32
C CYS A 390 9.86 -5.25 -0.19
N ILE A 391 9.95 -6.36 -0.90
CA ILE A 391 8.84 -7.21 -1.31
C ILE A 391 8.86 -8.45 -0.40
N ALA A 392 7.70 -9.06 -0.14
CA ALA A 392 7.61 -10.23 0.72
C ALA A 392 8.39 -11.42 0.13
N GLY A 393 9.01 -12.23 0.99
CA GLY A 393 9.93 -13.31 0.60
C GLY A 393 9.28 -14.39 -0.27
N GLU A 394 7.98 -14.60 -0.11
CA GLU A 394 7.16 -15.53 -0.90
C GLU A 394 6.95 -15.09 -2.36
N SER A 395 7.28 -13.84 -2.69
CA SER A 395 7.02 -13.29 -4.02
C SER A 395 7.97 -13.89 -5.05
N LEU A 396 7.43 -14.21 -6.22
CA LEU A 396 8.20 -14.75 -7.34
C LEU A 396 8.85 -13.63 -8.16
N VAL A 397 10.12 -13.82 -8.50
CA VAL A 397 10.91 -12.91 -9.32
C VAL A 397 11.48 -13.68 -10.51
N ALA A 398 11.42 -13.09 -11.70
CA ALA A 398 12.01 -13.67 -12.89
C ALA A 398 13.52 -13.41 -12.92
N THR A 399 14.30 -14.47 -13.09
CA THR A 399 15.76 -14.47 -13.20
C THR A 399 16.17 -15.13 -14.51
N LYS A 400 17.47 -15.11 -14.82
CA LYS A 400 18.02 -15.86 -15.97
C LYS A 400 17.72 -17.36 -15.92
N GLU A 401 17.68 -17.93 -14.71
CA GLU A 401 17.47 -19.35 -14.43
C GLU A 401 15.98 -19.74 -14.35
N GLY A 402 15.09 -18.75 -14.42
CA GLY A 402 13.64 -18.93 -14.26
C GLY A 402 13.05 -18.11 -13.12
N LEU A 403 11.82 -18.43 -12.75
CA LEU A 403 11.11 -17.86 -11.61
C LEU A 403 11.63 -18.49 -10.31
N ARG A 404 12.04 -17.64 -9.37
CA ARG A 404 12.47 -18.04 -8.02
C ARG A 404 11.78 -17.17 -6.98
N THR A 405 11.57 -17.70 -5.77
CA THR A 405 11.10 -16.84 -4.67
C THR A 405 12.22 -15.91 -4.20
N VAL A 406 11.86 -14.71 -3.73
CA VAL A 406 12.83 -13.80 -3.10
C VAL A 406 13.51 -14.47 -1.91
N ALA A 407 12.77 -15.26 -1.12
CA ALA A 407 13.32 -15.98 0.02
C ALA A 407 14.44 -16.94 -0.40
N ASP A 408 14.25 -17.74 -1.45
CA ASP A 408 15.25 -18.70 -1.92
C ASP A 408 16.50 -18.01 -2.49
N MET A 409 16.33 -16.83 -3.08
CA MET A 409 17.44 -16.01 -3.55
C MET A 409 18.24 -15.38 -2.41
N VAL A 410 17.56 -14.99 -1.32
CA VAL A 410 18.19 -14.30 -0.20
C VAL A 410 18.80 -15.30 0.78
N GLU A 411 18.05 -16.29 1.27
CA GLU A 411 18.51 -17.19 2.34
C GLU A 411 19.70 -18.06 1.93
N GLY A 412 19.82 -18.40 0.63
CA GLY A 412 20.98 -19.10 0.09
C GLY A 412 22.31 -18.37 0.33
N GLU A 413 22.31 -17.04 0.27
CA GLU A 413 23.50 -16.20 0.48
C GLU A 413 23.90 -16.10 1.96
N PHE A 414 22.95 -16.31 2.88
CA PHE A 414 23.17 -16.25 4.32
C PHE A 414 23.43 -17.64 4.95
N GLY A 415 23.45 -18.71 4.17
CA GLY A 415 23.87 -20.06 4.61
C GLY A 415 23.06 -20.62 5.78
N GLY A 416 21.78 -20.23 5.92
CA GLY A 416 20.91 -20.66 7.01
C GLY A 416 21.28 -20.11 8.40
N ALA A 417 22.19 -19.12 8.49
CA ALA A 417 22.56 -18.51 9.76
C ALA A 417 21.37 -17.81 10.44
N ALA A 418 21.17 -18.10 11.72
CA ALA A 418 20.15 -17.46 12.54
C ALA A 418 20.31 -15.94 12.52
N ARG A 419 19.17 -15.24 12.48
CA ARG A 419 19.15 -13.78 12.30
C ARG A 419 19.79 -13.08 13.50
N SER A 420 20.91 -12.42 13.27
CA SER A 420 21.68 -11.73 14.31
C SER A 420 21.27 -10.26 14.47
N ARG A 421 20.81 -9.63 13.37
CA ARG A 421 20.45 -8.20 13.34
C ARG A 421 19.08 -7.97 12.68
N PRO A 422 18.41 -6.83 12.98
CA PRO A 422 17.13 -6.47 12.35
C PRO A 422 17.20 -6.26 10.83
N LEU A 423 18.39 -5.87 10.35
CA LEU A 423 18.72 -5.71 8.95
C LEU A 423 20.11 -6.32 8.71
N GLU A 424 20.20 -7.19 7.71
CA GLU A 424 21.45 -7.78 7.26
C GLU A 424 21.55 -7.64 5.73
N THR A 425 22.76 -7.45 5.23
CA THR A 425 23.04 -7.28 3.81
C THR A 425 24.20 -8.17 3.40
N ARG A 426 24.14 -8.69 2.17
CA ARG A 426 25.24 -9.39 1.54
C ARG A 426 25.30 -9.03 0.06
N ARG A 427 26.51 -8.96 -0.49
CA ARG A 427 26.68 -8.96 -1.93
C ARG A 427 26.22 -10.30 -2.46
N ALA A 428 25.49 -10.27 -3.56
CA ALA A 428 25.03 -11.46 -4.27
C ALA A 428 25.33 -11.26 -5.75
N SER A 429 25.50 -12.36 -6.48
CA SER A 429 25.66 -12.37 -7.92
C SER A 429 24.47 -13.06 -8.58
N GLY A 430 24.04 -12.58 -9.74
CA GLY A 430 22.91 -13.15 -10.46
C GLY A 430 22.32 -12.14 -11.42
N GLU A 431 21.19 -12.47 -12.04
CA GLU A 431 20.46 -11.54 -12.91
C GLU A 431 18.97 -11.58 -12.60
N VAL A 432 18.36 -10.41 -12.43
CA VAL A 432 16.94 -10.22 -12.12
C VAL A 432 16.28 -9.39 -13.21
N ALA A 433 15.10 -9.81 -13.65
CA ALA A 433 14.30 -9.07 -14.61
C ALA A 433 13.73 -7.80 -13.97
N THR A 434 13.93 -6.68 -14.65
CA THR A 434 13.41 -5.36 -14.26
C THR A 434 12.98 -4.57 -15.51
N PHE A 435 12.37 -3.42 -15.31
CA PHE A 435 12.01 -2.52 -16.41
C PHE A 435 13.16 -1.53 -16.68
N ALA A 436 13.58 -1.42 -17.94
CA ALA A 436 14.46 -0.35 -18.40
C ALA A 436 13.72 0.99 -18.46
N GLN A 437 14.45 2.09 -18.68
CA GLN A 437 13.84 3.43 -18.83
C GLN A 437 12.91 3.51 -20.05
N ASP A 438 13.19 2.74 -21.10
CA ASP A 438 12.34 2.57 -22.29
C ASP A 438 11.16 1.61 -22.06
N ARG A 439 11.02 1.08 -20.83
CA ARG A 439 9.94 0.19 -20.37
C ARG A 439 10.00 -1.21 -20.99
N SER A 440 11.11 -1.57 -21.63
CA SER A 440 11.41 -2.95 -22.00
C SER A 440 11.78 -3.78 -20.77
N GLY A 441 11.45 -5.07 -20.79
CA GLY A 441 11.93 -6.00 -19.77
C GLY A 441 13.40 -6.32 -20.04
N VAL A 442 14.27 -6.03 -19.08
CA VAL A 442 15.71 -6.30 -19.15
C VAL A 442 16.16 -7.10 -17.93
N LEU A 443 17.07 -8.04 -18.14
CA LEU A 443 17.81 -8.67 -17.06
C LEU A 443 18.91 -7.70 -16.61
N ARG A 444 18.97 -7.41 -15.31
CA ARG A 444 20.06 -6.64 -14.69
C ARG A 444 20.79 -7.48 -13.66
N SER A 445 22.09 -7.24 -13.54
CA SER A 445 22.93 -7.90 -12.55
C SER A 445 22.43 -7.58 -11.14
N LEU A 446 22.25 -8.63 -10.34
CA LEU A 446 22.02 -8.55 -8.91
C LEU A 446 23.34 -8.15 -8.24
N GLU A 447 23.32 -7.09 -7.45
CA GLU A 447 24.51 -6.60 -6.73
C GLU A 447 24.48 -6.94 -5.25
N THR A 448 23.30 -6.87 -4.62
CA THR A 448 23.14 -6.98 -3.16
C THR A 448 21.77 -7.52 -2.81
N VAL A 449 21.71 -8.40 -1.82
CA VAL A 449 20.48 -8.89 -1.20
C VAL A 449 20.33 -8.35 0.22
N TRP A 450 19.08 -8.08 0.59
CA TRP A 450 18.73 -7.47 1.87
C TRP A 450 17.81 -8.41 2.65
N ARG A 451 18.16 -8.70 3.90
CA ARG A 451 17.37 -9.52 4.82
C ARG A 451 16.84 -8.64 5.95
N LEU A 452 15.63 -8.10 5.77
CA LEU A 452 14.98 -7.15 6.69
C LEU A 452 13.90 -7.81 7.56
N ARG A 453 13.87 -7.53 8.88
CA ARG A 453 12.72 -7.91 9.73
C ARG A 453 11.49 -7.14 9.25
N PRO A 454 10.38 -7.81 8.88
CA PRO A 454 9.23 -7.13 8.31
C PRO A 454 8.71 -6.06 9.30
N PRO A 455 8.28 -4.89 8.79
CA PRO A 455 7.64 -3.87 9.62
C PRO A 455 6.33 -4.39 10.21
N THR A 456 5.76 -3.64 11.16
CA THR A 456 4.49 -3.98 11.84
C THR A 456 3.31 -4.18 10.88
N ALA A 457 3.34 -3.55 9.69
CA ALA A 457 2.34 -3.75 8.64
C ALA A 457 2.97 -3.84 7.24
N LEU A 458 2.50 -4.80 6.44
CA LEU A 458 2.78 -4.93 5.01
C LEU A 458 1.52 -4.58 4.21
N LEU A 459 1.70 -4.02 3.02
CA LEU A 459 0.61 -3.76 2.08
C LEU A 459 0.49 -4.91 1.09
N GLU A 460 -0.72 -5.45 0.94
CA GLU A 460 -1.08 -6.33 -0.17
C GLU A 460 -1.87 -5.53 -1.20
N ILE A 461 -1.37 -5.51 -2.43
CA ILE A 461 -2.01 -4.82 -3.55
C ILE A 461 -2.51 -5.87 -4.53
N GLU A 462 -3.83 -5.88 -4.74
CA GLU A 462 -4.51 -6.75 -5.68
C GLU A 462 -5.07 -5.95 -6.85
N THR A 463 -4.72 -6.36 -8.06
CA THR A 463 -5.24 -5.77 -9.31
C THR A 463 -6.60 -6.33 -9.66
N ALA A 464 -7.39 -5.62 -10.49
CA ALA A 464 -8.67 -6.15 -11.00
C ALA A 464 -8.51 -7.44 -11.84
N SER A 465 -7.32 -7.71 -12.37
CA SER A 465 -6.96 -8.98 -13.01
C SER A 465 -6.64 -10.10 -12.01
N GLY A 466 -6.67 -9.84 -10.70
CA GLY A 466 -6.38 -10.80 -9.62
C GLY A 466 -4.90 -11.04 -9.34
N ARG A 467 -3.99 -10.27 -9.95
CA ARG A 467 -2.55 -10.30 -9.61
C ARG A 467 -2.32 -9.61 -8.28
N LYS A 468 -1.56 -10.24 -7.39
CA LYS A 468 -1.26 -9.76 -6.03
C LYS A 468 0.22 -9.49 -5.86
N ILE A 469 0.56 -8.48 -5.07
CA ILE A 469 1.94 -8.26 -4.60
C ILE A 469 1.91 -7.78 -3.14
N ARG A 470 2.76 -8.38 -2.31
CA ARG A 470 2.89 -8.00 -0.91
C ARG A 470 4.21 -7.28 -0.67
N THR A 471 4.13 -6.08 -0.11
CA THR A 471 5.25 -5.14 -0.13
C THR A 471 5.25 -4.20 1.06
N THR A 472 6.42 -3.64 1.39
CA THR A 472 6.51 -2.57 2.38
C THR A 472 5.89 -1.26 1.86
N PRO A 473 5.33 -0.39 2.73
CA PRO A 473 4.67 0.85 2.34
C PRO A 473 5.50 1.81 1.48
N ALA A 474 6.83 1.78 1.62
CA ALA A 474 7.73 2.65 0.89
C ALA A 474 8.12 2.11 -0.50
N THR A 475 7.99 0.80 -0.76
CA THR A 475 8.35 0.18 -2.04
C THR A 475 7.64 0.87 -3.18
N LYS A 476 8.38 1.22 -4.25
CA LYS A 476 7.81 1.92 -5.40
C LYS A 476 7.26 0.92 -6.41
N LEU A 477 6.08 1.22 -6.93
CA LEU A 477 5.44 0.50 -8.02
C LEU A 477 5.29 1.45 -9.20
N LEU A 478 5.45 0.93 -10.42
CA LEU A 478 5.24 1.69 -11.64
C LEU A 478 3.73 1.80 -11.90
N VAL A 479 3.19 3.00 -11.77
CA VAL A 479 1.76 3.29 -11.88
C VAL A 479 1.51 4.19 -13.09
N ASP A 480 0.52 3.82 -13.88
CA ASP A 480 -0.04 4.60 -14.97
C ASP A 480 -1.23 5.41 -14.46
N HIS A 481 -1.12 6.75 -14.51
CA HIS A 481 -2.14 7.70 -14.09
C HIS A 481 -2.39 8.76 -15.17
N ALA A 482 -3.45 9.56 -15.02
CA ALA A 482 -4.00 10.43 -16.07
C ALA A 482 -3.01 11.44 -16.72
N MET A 483 -1.86 11.71 -16.10
CA MET A 483 -0.87 12.68 -16.59
C MET A 483 0.42 12.00 -17.12
N ALA A 484 0.78 10.81 -16.63
CA ALA A 484 1.99 10.07 -17.02
C ALA A 484 2.06 8.69 -16.32
N GLN A 485 3.09 7.91 -16.69
CA GLN A 485 3.53 6.74 -15.91
C GLN A 485 4.66 7.17 -14.96
N SER A 486 4.52 6.89 -13.67
CA SER A 486 5.52 7.27 -12.66
C SER A 486 5.69 6.20 -11.57
N TRP A 487 6.87 6.19 -10.92
CA TRP A 487 7.16 5.31 -9.80
C TRP A 487 6.58 5.88 -8.50
N ILE A 488 5.48 5.30 -8.04
CA ILE A 488 4.73 5.76 -6.86
C ILE A 488 4.95 4.79 -5.70
N LYS A 489 5.14 5.29 -4.47
CA LYS A 489 5.24 4.43 -3.27
C LYS A 489 3.95 3.64 -3.09
N ALA A 490 4.04 2.37 -2.70
CA ALA A 490 2.91 1.45 -2.52
C ALA A 490 1.81 2.06 -1.62
N LYS A 491 2.18 2.80 -0.58
CA LYS A 491 1.22 3.49 0.32
C LYS A 491 0.34 4.55 -0.35
N PHE A 492 0.75 5.07 -1.50
CA PHE A 492 0.00 6.07 -2.27
C PHE A 492 -0.78 5.46 -3.44
N VAL A 493 -0.65 4.15 -3.67
CA VAL A 493 -1.49 3.45 -4.64
C VAL A 493 -2.93 3.42 -4.11
N ARG A 494 -3.89 3.78 -4.96
CA ARG A 494 -5.31 3.85 -4.65
C ARG A 494 -6.11 3.01 -5.64
N ARG A 495 -7.33 2.59 -5.23
CA ARG A 495 -8.25 1.87 -6.12
C ARG A 495 -8.53 2.70 -7.38
N GLY A 496 -8.49 2.05 -8.54
CA GLY A 496 -8.66 2.68 -9.85
C GLY A 496 -7.36 3.06 -10.56
N MET A 497 -6.22 3.11 -9.85
CA MET A 497 -4.91 3.28 -10.48
C MET A 497 -4.48 2.02 -11.25
N ARG A 498 -3.77 2.19 -12.36
CA ARG A 498 -3.30 1.09 -13.20
C ARG A 498 -1.83 0.80 -12.89
N ILE A 499 -1.52 -0.44 -12.54
CA ILE A 499 -0.14 -0.86 -12.22
C ILE A 499 0.46 -1.52 -13.45
N ALA A 500 1.66 -1.13 -13.82
CA ALA A 500 2.38 -1.74 -14.93
C ALA A 500 2.72 -3.20 -14.60
N THR A 501 2.49 -4.09 -15.56
CA THR A 501 2.84 -5.50 -15.45
C THR A 501 3.50 -5.98 -16.73
N ALA A 502 4.36 -6.99 -16.62
CA ALA A 502 4.96 -7.60 -17.79
C ALA A 502 3.88 -8.28 -18.64
N ARG A 503 3.86 -7.96 -19.94
CA ARG A 503 2.97 -8.60 -20.91
C ARG A 503 3.47 -9.99 -21.30
N LYS A 504 4.79 -10.20 -21.29
CA LYS A 504 5.47 -11.45 -21.61
C LYS A 504 6.65 -11.61 -20.66
N LEU A 505 6.88 -12.82 -20.18
CA LEU A 505 8.05 -13.20 -19.41
C LEU A 505 8.88 -14.19 -20.24
N GLU A 506 10.17 -13.91 -20.41
CA GLU A 506 11.10 -14.79 -21.13
C GLU A 506 12.26 -15.17 -20.22
N PHE A 507 12.48 -16.47 -20.06
CA PHE A 507 13.61 -17.03 -19.33
C PHE A 507 13.98 -18.38 -19.98
N ARG A 508 15.25 -18.79 -19.84
CA ARG A 508 15.77 -20.01 -20.48
C ARG A 508 15.15 -21.23 -19.82
N SER A 509 14.62 -22.13 -20.63
CA SER A 509 14.16 -23.45 -20.17
C SER A 509 15.37 -24.33 -19.88
N GLY A 510 15.45 -24.89 -18.67
CA GLY A 510 16.45 -25.90 -18.33
C GLY A 510 16.20 -27.24 -19.03
N ASN A 511 17.15 -28.17 -18.91
CA ASN A 511 16.93 -29.56 -19.29
C ASN A 511 15.89 -30.20 -18.35
N PRO A 512 15.07 -31.14 -18.84
CA PRO A 512 14.11 -31.84 -17.99
C PRO A 512 14.83 -32.61 -16.87
N PRO A 513 14.39 -32.48 -15.61
CA PRO A 513 15.02 -33.15 -14.47
C PRO A 513 14.89 -34.67 -14.60
N LEU A 514 15.84 -35.41 -14.01
CA LEU A 514 15.74 -36.86 -13.93
C LEU A 514 14.61 -37.21 -12.96
N VAL A 515 13.81 -38.23 -13.29
CA VAL A 515 12.77 -38.69 -12.34
C VAL A 515 13.40 -39.23 -11.05
N LEU A 516 14.64 -39.70 -11.15
CA LEU A 516 15.44 -40.14 -10.03
C LEU A 516 15.68 -39.04 -8.98
N ASP A 517 15.79 -37.77 -9.41
CA ASP A 517 15.89 -36.61 -8.51
C ASP A 517 14.59 -36.39 -7.72
N LEU A 518 13.45 -36.76 -8.30
CA LEU A 518 12.13 -36.62 -7.67
C LEU A 518 11.90 -37.65 -6.56
N LEU A 519 12.73 -38.70 -6.50
CA LEU A 519 12.61 -39.78 -5.52
C LEU A 519 13.42 -39.52 -4.24
N GLU A 520 14.22 -38.45 -4.19
CA GLU A 520 15.14 -38.16 -3.06
C GLU A 520 14.41 -37.94 -1.72
N ARG A 521 13.12 -37.56 -1.75
CA ARG A 521 12.29 -37.35 -0.56
C ARG A 521 11.82 -38.63 0.11
N ILE A 522 11.97 -39.79 -0.53
CA ILE A 522 11.50 -41.06 -0.01
C ILE A 522 12.51 -41.60 1.01
N ARG A 523 12.07 -41.71 2.27
CA ARG A 523 12.89 -42.27 3.37
C ARG A 523 12.98 -43.80 3.36
N THR A 524 12.01 -44.46 2.73
CA THR A 524 11.97 -45.93 2.69
C THR A 524 12.95 -46.49 1.67
N ARG A 525 13.49 -47.68 1.93
CA ARG A 525 14.44 -48.34 1.02
C ARG A 525 13.84 -48.61 -0.36
N ILE A 526 14.35 -47.91 -1.38
CA ILE A 526 14.08 -48.15 -2.79
C ILE A 526 15.14 -49.12 -3.33
N SER A 527 14.72 -50.15 -4.03
CA SER A 527 15.56 -51.14 -4.68
C SER A 527 15.33 -51.12 -6.19
N VAL A 528 16.40 -51.11 -6.96
CA VAL A 528 16.37 -50.99 -8.43
C VAL A 528 17.00 -52.21 -9.09
N ALA A 529 16.46 -52.56 -10.25
CA ALA A 529 17.09 -53.49 -11.17
C ALA A 529 17.84 -52.68 -12.23
N VAL A 530 19.15 -52.92 -12.34
CA VAL A 530 20.04 -52.26 -13.31
C VAL A 530 20.68 -53.29 -14.24
N GLU A 531 21.12 -52.84 -15.40
CA GLU A 531 21.82 -53.68 -16.35
C GLU A 531 23.19 -54.13 -15.81
N PRO A 532 23.57 -55.42 -15.99
CA PRO A 532 24.85 -55.94 -15.48
C PRO A 532 26.08 -55.16 -15.94
N GLU A 533 26.05 -54.63 -17.17
CA GLU A 533 27.15 -53.85 -17.77
C GLU A 533 27.50 -52.56 -17.01
N LEU A 534 26.50 -51.91 -16.40
CA LEU A 534 26.76 -50.74 -15.55
C LEU A 534 27.53 -51.17 -14.30
N MET A 535 27.12 -52.28 -13.68
CA MET A 535 27.74 -52.76 -12.45
C MET A 535 29.16 -53.28 -12.67
N THR A 536 29.44 -53.92 -13.81
CA THR A 536 30.83 -54.25 -14.18
C THR A 536 31.67 -52.99 -14.30
N THR A 537 31.17 -51.97 -15.00
CA THR A 537 31.87 -50.68 -15.16
C THR A 537 32.12 -49.99 -13.81
N ILE A 538 31.13 -49.98 -12.91
CA ILE A 538 31.28 -49.42 -11.55
C ILE A 538 32.36 -50.18 -10.78
N VAL A 539 32.31 -51.52 -10.80
CA VAL A 539 33.26 -52.38 -10.08
C VAL A 539 34.69 -52.18 -10.58
N ASP A 540 34.88 -52.11 -11.90
CA ASP A 540 36.21 -51.95 -12.51
C ASP A 540 36.80 -50.59 -12.11
N ARG A 541 36.04 -49.49 -12.24
CA ARG A 541 36.49 -48.14 -11.82
C ARG A 541 36.74 -48.00 -10.32
N LEU A 542 35.92 -48.65 -9.48
CA LEU A 542 36.15 -48.65 -8.04
C LEU A 542 37.43 -49.41 -7.68
N THR A 543 37.73 -50.49 -8.40
CA THR A 543 38.96 -51.26 -8.19
C THR A 543 40.19 -50.46 -8.63
N GLU A 544 40.12 -49.75 -9.76
CA GLU A 544 41.17 -48.82 -10.19
C GLU A 544 41.42 -47.71 -9.16
N ARG A 545 40.34 -47.13 -8.60
CA ARG A 545 40.43 -46.00 -7.66
C ARG A 545 40.91 -46.40 -6.26
N PHE A 546 40.49 -47.56 -5.76
CA PHE A 546 40.76 -48.00 -4.39
C PHE A 546 41.76 -49.16 -4.31
N GLY A 547 42.39 -49.55 -5.42
CA GLY A 547 43.38 -50.63 -5.50
C GLY A 547 42.76 -52.03 -5.52
N THR A 548 41.94 -52.38 -4.53
CA THR A 548 41.26 -53.69 -4.46
C THR A 548 39.75 -53.54 -4.23
N LEU A 549 38.97 -54.53 -4.70
CA LEU A 549 37.52 -54.56 -4.46
C LEU A 549 37.18 -54.60 -2.97
N ARG A 550 38.01 -55.28 -2.16
CA ARG A 550 37.85 -55.38 -0.71
C ARG A 550 38.02 -54.03 -0.02
N GLU A 551 39.02 -53.23 -0.43
CA GLU A 551 39.22 -51.87 0.07
C GLU A 551 38.08 -50.92 -0.36
N ALA A 552 37.61 -51.04 -1.61
CA ALA A 552 36.45 -50.28 -2.09
C ALA A 552 35.18 -50.60 -1.29
N ALA A 553 34.91 -51.90 -1.05
CA ALA A 553 33.76 -52.37 -0.28
C ALA A 553 33.79 -51.86 1.16
N ALA A 554 34.96 -51.93 1.82
CA ALA A 554 35.16 -51.43 3.18
C ALA A 554 34.93 -49.91 3.28
N ARG A 555 35.52 -49.12 2.37
CA ARG A 555 35.36 -47.65 2.39
C ARG A 555 33.95 -47.17 2.05
N LEU A 556 33.25 -47.91 1.19
CA LEU A 556 31.90 -47.56 0.77
C LEU A 556 30.81 -48.20 1.64
N LEU A 557 31.19 -48.91 2.71
CA LEU A 557 30.29 -49.58 3.66
C LEU A 557 29.31 -50.53 2.94
N VAL A 558 29.86 -51.42 2.10
CA VAL A 558 29.11 -52.42 1.34
C VAL A 558 29.78 -53.79 1.52
N ALA A 559 28.99 -54.87 1.53
CA ALA A 559 29.54 -56.22 1.54
C ALA A 559 30.27 -56.55 0.23
N GLU A 560 31.45 -57.17 0.32
CA GLU A 560 32.27 -57.54 -0.83
C GLU A 560 31.54 -58.47 -1.80
N ASP A 561 30.86 -59.50 -1.28
CA ASP A 561 30.04 -60.44 -2.06
C ASP A 561 28.90 -59.75 -2.82
N ALA A 562 28.35 -58.66 -2.25
CA ALA A 562 27.30 -57.90 -2.90
C ALA A 562 27.80 -57.24 -4.20
N LEU A 563 29.01 -56.69 -4.18
CA LEU A 563 29.65 -56.07 -5.35
C LEU A 563 30.19 -57.12 -6.33
N TYR A 564 30.87 -58.14 -5.83
CA TYR A 564 31.56 -59.14 -6.66
C TYR A 564 30.60 -60.07 -7.40
N TYR A 565 29.55 -60.55 -6.71
CA TYR A 565 28.72 -61.64 -7.21
C TYR A 565 27.24 -61.27 -7.35
N GLN A 566 26.64 -60.68 -6.31
CA GLN A 566 25.19 -60.47 -6.27
C GLN A 566 24.70 -59.41 -7.28
N TRP A 567 25.37 -58.26 -7.33
CA TRP A 567 24.96 -57.13 -8.16
C TRP A 567 25.63 -57.14 -9.54
N ARG A 568 26.88 -57.60 -9.64
CA ARG A 568 27.59 -57.76 -10.92
C ARG A 568 26.87 -58.70 -11.88
N ASN A 569 26.29 -59.79 -11.36
CA ASN A 569 25.55 -60.77 -12.16
C ASN A 569 24.03 -60.49 -12.25
N GLY A 570 23.56 -59.35 -11.73
CA GLY A 570 22.14 -58.97 -11.76
C GLY A 570 21.19 -59.88 -10.97
N ARG A 571 21.69 -60.67 -10.01
CA ARG A 571 20.89 -61.63 -9.23
C ARG A 571 20.01 -60.96 -8.17
N HIS A 572 20.48 -59.85 -7.61
CA HIS A 572 19.77 -59.11 -6.57
C HIS A 572 19.54 -57.65 -6.96
N ARG A 573 18.41 -57.09 -6.53
CA ARG A 573 18.12 -55.66 -6.65
C ARG A 573 19.06 -54.87 -5.75
N ILE A 574 19.48 -53.71 -6.25
CA ILE A 574 20.44 -52.84 -5.57
C ILE A 574 19.66 -51.72 -4.86
N PRO A 575 19.94 -51.41 -3.59
CA PRO A 575 19.37 -50.21 -2.97
C PRO A 575 19.79 -48.96 -3.74
N LEU A 576 18.83 -48.12 -4.13
CA LEU A 576 19.09 -46.94 -4.98
C LEU A 576 20.11 -46.00 -4.37
N ALA A 577 20.01 -45.72 -3.06
CA ALA A 577 20.98 -44.88 -2.34
C ALA A 577 22.40 -45.45 -2.40
N THR A 578 22.54 -46.78 -2.29
CA THR A 578 23.83 -47.45 -2.42
C THR A 578 24.34 -47.36 -3.86
N LEU A 579 23.49 -47.61 -4.86
CA LEU A 579 23.86 -47.49 -6.27
C LEU A 579 24.38 -46.08 -6.63
N LEU A 580 23.69 -45.03 -6.18
CA LEU A 580 24.12 -43.64 -6.41
C LEU A 580 25.44 -43.34 -5.72
N ARG A 581 25.66 -43.83 -4.50
CA ARG A 581 26.92 -43.68 -3.77
C ARG A 581 28.08 -44.38 -4.50
N LEU A 582 27.85 -45.59 -5.02
CA LEU A 582 28.82 -46.34 -5.81
C LEU A 582 29.12 -45.61 -7.13
N ALA A 583 28.10 -45.19 -7.86
CA ALA A 583 28.25 -44.46 -9.13
C ALA A 583 29.01 -43.14 -8.95
N ASN A 584 28.70 -42.36 -7.91
CA ASN A 584 29.41 -41.13 -7.60
C ASN A 584 30.89 -41.40 -7.27
N SER A 585 31.18 -42.46 -6.53
CA SER A 585 32.56 -42.87 -6.21
C SER A 585 33.31 -43.45 -7.43
N ALA A 586 32.58 -43.96 -8.43
CA ALA A 586 33.11 -44.42 -9.70
C ALA A 586 33.12 -43.32 -10.79
N GLU A 587 32.79 -42.07 -10.44
CA GLU A 587 32.71 -40.93 -11.38
C GLU A 587 31.80 -41.21 -12.59
N ILE A 588 30.69 -41.91 -12.34
CA ILE A 588 29.67 -42.19 -13.34
C ILE A 588 28.54 -41.18 -13.17
N PRO A 589 28.16 -40.45 -14.23
CA PRO A 589 27.10 -39.44 -14.17
C PRO A 589 25.74 -40.06 -13.86
N LYS A 590 24.92 -39.34 -13.09
CA LYS A 590 23.59 -39.79 -12.62
C LYS A 590 22.65 -40.09 -13.78
N GLU A 591 22.81 -39.39 -14.89
CA GLU A 591 22.09 -39.57 -16.16
C GLU A 591 22.31 -40.98 -16.72
N ARG A 592 23.56 -41.45 -16.71
CA ARG A 592 23.90 -42.80 -17.18
C ARG A 592 23.30 -43.87 -16.27
N VAL A 593 23.23 -43.61 -14.97
CA VAL A 593 22.55 -44.50 -14.02
C VAL A 593 21.05 -44.55 -14.32
N ALA A 594 20.39 -43.40 -14.47
CA ALA A 594 18.95 -43.32 -14.73
C ALA A 594 18.52 -44.03 -16.01
N ALA A 595 19.33 -43.94 -17.08
CA ALA A 595 19.04 -44.56 -18.37
C ALA A 595 19.01 -46.10 -18.33
N VAL A 596 19.75 -46.72 -17.42
CA VAL A 596 19.90 -48.19 -17.33
C VAL A 596 19.10 -48.83 -16.19
N VAL A 597 18.35 -48.03 -15.40
CA VAL A 597 17.41 -48.58 -14.42
C VAL A 597 16.19 -49.12 -15.15
N ARG A 598 15.95 -50.43 -15.05
CA ARG A 598 14.82 -51.10 -15.71
C ARG A 598 13.51 -50.92 -14.94
N ASP A 599 13.58 -51.10 -13.63
CA ASP A 599 12.41 -50.99 -12.75
C ASP A 599 12.81 -50.60 -11.32
N TYR A 600 11.80 -50.13 -10.58
CA TYR A 600 11.91 -49.65 -9.21
C TYR A 600 10.94 -50.42 -8.32
N SER A 601 11.41 -50.87 -7.15
CA SER A 601 10.59 -51.52 -6.13
C SER A 601 10.89 -50.92 -4.76
N GLN A 602 9.83 -50.59 -4.02
CA GLN A 602 9.92 -50.07 -2.66
C GLN A 602 9.69 -51.20 -1.66
N ALA A 603 10.65 -51.41 -0.75
CA ALA A 603 10.59 -52.43 0.29
C ALA A 603 10.23 -53.85 -0.21
N GLY A 604 10.67 -54.22 -1.42
CA GLY A 604 10.43 -55.57 -1.99
C GLY A 604 9.00 -55.83 -2.49
N ARG A 605 8.17 -54.78 -2.59
CA ARG A 605 6.81 -54.86 -3.18
C ARG A 605 6.87 -54.90 -4.71
N HIS A 606 5.71 -54.84 -5.37
CA HIS A 606 5.60 -54.84 -6.84
C HIS A 606 6.53 -53.81 -7.49
N ALA A 607 7.24 -54.26 -8.53
CA ALA A 607 8.12 -53.43 -9.33
C ALA A 607 7.32 -52.59 -10.33
N ILE A 608 7.72 -51.35 -10.53
CA ILE A 608 7.14 -50.42 -11.50
C ILE A 608 8.22 -49.85 -12.40
N ARG A 609 7.83 -49.37 -13.57
CA ARG A 609 8.69 -48.54 -14.41
C ARG A 609 8.51 -47.06 -14.07
N LEU A 610 9.52 -46.26 -14.32
CA LEU A 610 9.46 -44.81 -14.29
C LEU A 610 10.24 -44.29 -15.50
N PRO A 611 9.79 -43.21 -16.16
CA PRO A 611 10.56 -42.62 -17.25
C PRO A 611 11.90 -42.08 -16.73
N GLU A 612 12.92 -42.00 -17.60
CA GLU A 612 14.25 -41.50 -17.23
C GLU A 612 14.18 -40.04 -16.77
N ARG A 613 13.43 -39.22 -17.52
CA ARG A 613 13.27 -37.78 -17.32
C ARG A 613 11.80 -37.42 -17.22
N LEU A 614 11.54 -36.29 -16.58
CA LEU A 614 10.22 -35.68 -16.59
C LEU A 614 9.85 -35.32 -18.04
N ASP A 615 8.78 -35.92 -18.56
CA ASP A 615 8.28 -35.67 -19.91
C ASP A 615 6.85 -35.09 -19.88
N ALA A 616 6.34 -34.73 -21.06
CA ALA A 616 4.98 -34.19 -21.21
C ALA A 616 3.90 -35.20 -20.79
N ASP A 617 4.17 -36.49 -20.88
CA ASP A 617 3.20 -37.54 -20.60
C ASP A 617 3.03 -37.81 -19.10
N LEU A 618 4.14 -37.86 -18.36
CA LEU A 618 4.14 -37.91 -16.90
C LEU A 618 3.53 -36.63 -16.31
N SER A 619 3.80 -35.48 -16.92
CA SER A 619 3.21 -34.20 -16.53
C SER A 619 1.71 -34.17 -16.79
N TYR A 620 1.26 -34.65 -17.96
CA TYR A 620 -0.16 -34.78 -18.28
C TYR A 620 -0.88 -35.76 -17.35
N PHE A 621 -0.25 -36.90 -17.01
CA PHE A 621 -0.74 -37.81 -15.98
C PHE A 621 -0.91 -37.09 -14.63
N ALA A 622 0.09 -36.31 -14.19
CA ALA A 622 -0.01 -35.54 -12.96
C ALA A 622 -1.13 -34.51 -13.00
N GLY A 623 -1.35 -33.85 -14.15
CA GLY A 623 -2.46 -32.92 -14.37
C GLY A 623 -3.84 -33.58 -14.28
N LEU A 624 -4.00 -34.77 -14.90
CA LEU A 624 -5.25 -35.57 -14.79
C LEU A 624 -5.53 -35.97 -13.35
N ILE A 625 -4.49 -36.37 -12.61
CA ILE A 625 -4.65 -36.64 -11.19
C ILE A 625 -5.02 -35.33 -10.49
N ALA A 626 -4.32 -34.22 -10.71
CA ALA A 626 -4.53 -32.95 -10.01
C ALA A 626 -6.00 -32.50 -9.96
N GLY A 627 -6.74 -32.62 -11.06
CA GLY A 627 -8.19 -32.36 -11.10
C GLY A 627 -9.03 -33.50 -10.52
N ASP A 628 -9.33 -34.51 -11.32
CA ASP A 628 -10.31 -35.58 -11.00
C ASP A 628 -9.74 -36.80 -10.26
N GLY A 629 -8.44 -36.82 -9.95
CA GLY A 629 -7.81 -37.93 -9.23
C GLY A 629 -7.85 -37.84 -7.70
N SER A 630 -7.35 -38.86 -7.01
CA SER A 630 -7.03 -38.83 -5.58
C SER A 630 -5.76 -39.64 -5.30
N VAL A 631 -4.99 -39.22 -4.29
CA VAL A 631 -3.82 -39.96 -3.79
C VAL A 631 -4.10 -40.26 -2.32
N GLU A 632 -4.48 -41.50 -2.01
CA GLU A 632 -4.92 -41.92 -0.68
C GLU A 632 -3.84 -42.78 -0.02
N GLU A 633 -3.48 -42.46 1.21
CA GLU A 633 -2.62 -43.34 2.02
C GLU A 633 -3.43 -44.53 2.51
N THR A 634 -2.86 -45.74 2.39
CA THR A 634 -3.49 -46.97 2.85
C THR A 634 -3.03 -47.30 4.27
N PRO A 635 -3.84 -48.01 5.09
CA PRO A 635 -3.48 -48.35 6.47
C PRO A 635 -2.16 -49.13 6.62
N GLY A 636 -1.69 -49.81 5.57
CA GLY A 636 -0.41 -50.53 5.52
C GLY A 636 0.79 -49.70 5.02
N GLY A 637 0.70 -48.37 5.08
CA GLY A 637 1.75 -47.43 4.64
C GLY A 637 2.03 -47.47 3.13
N GLY A 638 1.03 -47.84 2.33
CA GLY A 638 1.07 -47.76 0.87
C GLY A 638 0.31 -46.54 0.36
N PHE A 639 0.42 -46.24 -0.94
CA PHE A 639 -0.35 -45.16 -1.56
C PHE A 639 -1.20 -45.72 -2.69
N SER A 640 -2.45 -45.28 -2.73
CA SER A 640 -3.46 -45.64 -3.71
C SER A 640 -3.74 -44.43 -4.60
N ILE A 641 -3.38 -44.54 -5.88
CA ILE A 641 -3.68 -43.52 -6.88
C ILE A 641 -4.99 -43.90 -7.56
N ARG A 642 -5.98 -43.02 -7.47
CA ARG A 642 -7.30 -43.19 -8.07
C ARG A 642 -7.54 -42.08 -9.10
N PHE A 643 -8.18 -42.41 -10.21
CA PHE A 643 -8.72 -41.46 -11.16
C PHE A 643 -10.21 -41.75 -11.36
N ALA A 644 -11.08 -40.77 -11.08
CA ALA A 644 -12.53 -40.95 -11.13
C ALA A 644 -13.15 -39.95 -12.11
N ASN A 645 -13.53 -40.41 -13.31
CA ASN A 645 -14.10 -39.56 -14.35
C ASN A 645 -15.11 -40.36 -15.19
N SER A 646 -16.26 -39.76 -15.49
CA SER A 646 -17.35 -40.38 -16.25
C SER A 646 -17.11 -40.41 -17.77
N ASN A 647 -16.13 -39.65 -18.28
CA ASN A 647 -15.79 -39.63 -19.70
C ASN A 647 -14.96 -40.87 -20.08
N PRO A 648 -15.50 -41.79 -20.91
CA PRO A 648 -14.81 -43.03 -21.25
C PRO A 648 -13.52 -42.80 -22.06
N ARG A 649 -13.41 -41.66 -22.77
CA ARG A 649 -12.18 -41.34 -23.53
C ARG A 649 -11.02 -40.96 -22.63
N LEU A 650 -11.27 -40.12 -21.63
CA LEU A 650 -10.25 -39.75 -20.64
C LEU A 650 -9.82 -40.99 -19.86
N GLY A 651 -10.76 -41.87 -19.54
CA GLY A 651 -10.47 -43.19 -18.98
C GLY A 651 -9.51 -44.02 -19.82
N ALA A 652 -9.77 -44.17 -21.12
CA ALA A 652 -8.89 -44.94 -22.01
C ALA A 652 -7.50 -44.30 -22.20
N ILE A 653 -7.42 -42.96 -22.20
CA ILE A 653 -6.16 -42.22 -22.21
C ILE A 653 -5.38 -42.50 -20.93
N TYR A 654 -6.03 -42.43 -19.77
CA TYR A 654 -5.44 -42.74 -18.47
C TYR A 654 -4.87 -44.17 -18.43
N ASP A 655 -5.65 -45.18 -18.87
CA ASP A 655 -5.22 -46.58 -18.86
C ASP A 655 -3.97 -46.79 -19.73
N ARG A 656 -3.93 -46.15 -20.91
CA ARG A 656 -2.77 -46.19 -21.80
C ARG A 656 -1.55 -45.51 -21.19
N LEU A 657 -1.74 -44.37 -20.51
CA LEU A 657 -0.67 -43.64 -19.85
C LEU A 657 -0.05 -44.43 -18.70
N VAL A 658 -0.87 -45.00 -17.81
CA VAL A 658 -0.38 -45.79 -16.68
C VAL A 658 0.39 -47.02 -17.16
N LEU A 659 -0.13 -47.70 -18.20
CA LEU A 659 0.55 -48.86 -18.76
C LEU A 659 1.90 -48.48 -19.38
N ARG A 660 1.96 -47.36 -20.11
CA ARG A 660 3.20 -46.91 -20.77
C ARG A 660 4.24 -46.38 -19.78
N LEU A 661 3.84 -45.50 -18.86
CA LEU A 661 4.74 -44.83 -17.92
C LEU A 661 5.21 -45.78 -16.81
N PHE A 662 4.29 -46.58 -16.28
CA PHE A 662 4.53 -47.36 -15.06
C PHE A 662 4.55 -48.87 -15.28
N GLY A 663 4.10 -49.36 -16.44
CA GLY A 663 3.98 -50.80 -16.70
C GLY A 663 2.85 -51.48 -15.91
N VAL A 664 1.93 -50.72 -15.34
CA VAL A 664 0.86 -51.22 -14.46
C VAL A 664 -0.49 -51.13 -15.16
N ARG A 665 -1.36 -52.11 -14.94
CA ARG A 665 -2.78 -52.04 -15.35
C ARG A 665 -3.64 -51.58 -14.17
N PRO A 666 -4.35 -50.45 -14.27
CA PRO A 666 -5.28 -50.03 -13.22
C PRO A 666 -6.42 -51.04 -13.06
N SER A 667 -6.86 -51.26 -11.82
CA SER A 667 -8.14 -51.93 -11.56
C SER A 667 -9.28 -50.97 -11.89
N PHE A 668 -10.32 -51.49 -12.54
CA PHE A 668 -11.49 -50.73 -12.96
C PHE A 668 -12.67 -51.03 -12.05
N THR A 669 -13.37 -49.99 -11.59
CA THR A 669 -14.65 -50.08 -10.91
C THR A 669 -15.69 -49.34 -11.74
N SER A 670 -16.78 -50.02 -12.07
CA SER A 670 -17.87 -49.48 -12.88
C SER A 670 -18.59 -48.31 -12.18
N GLN A 671 -19.22 -47.47 -13.00
CA GLN A 671 -20.03 -46.35 -12.50
C GLN A 671 -21.26 -46.88 -11.77
N SER A 672 -21.60 -46.27 -10.63
CA SER A 672 -22.85 -46.48 -9.90
C SER A 672 -23.66 -45.17 -9.84
N PRO A 673 -24.94 -45.18 -9.44
CA PRO A 673 -25.74 -43.96 -9.29
C PRO A 673 -25.12 -42.93 -8.33
N GLN A 674 -24.23 -43.39 -7.42
CA GLN A 674 -23.61 -42.58 -6.37
C GLN A 674 -22.12 -42.29 -6.65
N ARG A 675 -21.46 -42.95 -7.61
CA ARG A 675 -20.01 -42.83 -7.84
C ARG A 675 -19.64 -42.94 -9.32
N ALA A 676 -18.78 -42.02 -9.79
CA ALA A 676 -18.20 -42.08 -11.14
C ALA A 676 -17.34 -43.34 -11.34
N ALA A 677 -17.18 -43.77 -12.60
CA ALA A 677 -16.26 -44.85 -12.93
C ALA A 677 -14.84 -44.50 -12.45
N SER A 678 -14.19 -45.44 -11.76
CA SER A 678 -12.89 -45.19 -11.15
C SER A 678 -11.85 -46.22 -11.55
N ARG A 679 -10.63 -45.73 -11.73
CA ARG A 679 -9.44 -46.52 -12.07
C ARG A 679 -8.44 -46.36 -10.94
N ARG A 680 -7.89 -47.46 -10.44
CA ARG A 680 -7.00 -47.44 -9.27
C ARG A 680 -5.76 -48.31 -9.46
N PHE A 681 -4.63 -47.84 -8.96
CA PHE A 681 -3.45 -48.70 -8.74
C PHE A 681 -2.70 -48.23 -7.50
N HIS A 682 -1.82 -49.09 -6.98
CA HIS A 682 -1.06 -48.82 -5.76
C HIS A 682 0.40 -48.58 -6.10
N SER A 683 0.94 -47.42 -5.72
CA SER A 683 2.36 -47.12 -5.88
C SER A 683 2.78 -45.94 -4.98
N ALA A 684 3.70 -46.23 -4.07
CA ALA A 684 4.26 -45.21 -3.19
C ALA A 684 5.34 -44.35 -3.90
N LEU A 685 6.04 -44.92 -4.89
CA LEU A 685 6.97 -44.18 -5.74
C LEU A 685 6.24 -43.15 -6.61
N VAL A 686 5.11 -43.52 -7.24
CA VAL A 686 4.33 -42.59 -8.07
C VAL A 686 3.69 -41.50 -7.22
N ALA A 687 3.25 -41.82 -5.99
CA ALA A 687 2.74 -40.82 -5.06
C ALA A 687 3.80 -39.75 -4.71
N ALA A 688 5.06 -40.16 -4.50
CA ALA A 688 6.15 -39.23 -4.23
C ALA A 688 6.50 -38.34 -5.45
N VAL A 689 6.48 -38.92 -6.66
CA VAL A 689 6.64 -38.15 -7.90
C VAL A 689 5.50 -37.14 -8.04
N LEU A 690 4.25 -37.55 -7.83
CA LEU A 690 3.08 -36.68 -7.86
C LEU A 690 3.17 -35.54 -6.83
N GLU A 691 3.60 -35.84 -5.60
CA GLU A 691 3.80 -34.83 -4.56
C GLU A 691 4.83 -33.79 -4.98
N THR A 692 5.96 -34.23 -5.57
CA THR A 692 7.00 -33.33 -6.10
C THR A 692 6.51 -32.50 -7.28
N LEU A 693 5.59 -33.05 -8.09
CA LEU A 693 4.89 -32.36 -9.18
C LEU A 693 3.70 -31.50 -8.70
N GLY A 694 3.52 -31.33 -7.39
CA GLY A 694 2.52 -30.42 -6.81
C GLY A 694 1.15 -31.04 -6.55
N VAL A 695 1.06 -32.36 -6.54
CA VAL A 695 -0.17 -33.13 -6.30
C VAL A 695 -0.01 -33.93 -5.00
N PRO A 696 -0.39 -33.35 -3.84
CA PRO A 696 -0.21 -33.99 -2.55
C PRO A 696 -1.27 -35.06 -2.27
N THR A 697 -1.12 -35.74 -1.13
CA THR A 697 -2.11 -36.68 -0.60
C THR A 697 -3.46 -36.02 -0.33
N SER A 698 -4.52 -36.80 -0.50
CA SER A 698 -5.89 -36.36 -0.27
C SER A 698 -6.19 -36.16 1.22
N PRO A 699 -6.99 -35.14 1.61
CA PRO A 699 -7.66 -34.16 0.75
C PRO A 699 -6.70 -33.13 0.15
N LYS A 700 -6.74 -33.00 -1.17
CA LYS A 700 -5.72 -32.27 -1.95
C LYS A 700 -6.19 -30.97 -2.59
N SER A 701 -7.50 -30.77 -2.78
CA SER A 701 -8.06 -29.71 -3.63
C SER A 701 -7.56 -28.31 -3.30
N SER A 702 -7.41 -27.97 -2.01
CA SER A 702 -6.85 -26.70 -1.54
C SER A 702 -5.32 -26.62 -1.52
N LYS A 703 -4.63 -27.74 -1.74
CA LYS A 703 -3.17 -27.90 -1.63
C LYS A 703 -2.45 -28.11 -2.96
N VAL A 704 -3.17 -28.45 -4.04
CA VAL A 704 -2.59 -28.60 -5.39
C VAL A 704 -1.88 -27.31 -5.82
N THR A 705 -0.73 -27.41 -6.46
CA THR A 705 0.03 -26.25 -6.95
C THR A 705 0.88 -26.61 -8.18
N LEU A 706 1.41 -25.60 -8.87
CA LEU A 706 2.39 -25.80 -9.95
C LEU A 706 3.80 -25.55 -9.40
N PRO A 707 4.58 -26.55 -8.99
CA PRO A 707 5.92 -26.35 -8.45
C PRO A 707 6.88 -25.67 -9.44
N GLU A 708 7.96 -25.08 -8.93
CA GLU A 708 8.96 -24.38 -9.74
C GLU A 708 9.59 -25.26 -10.82
N ILE A 709 9.70 -26.56 -10.56
CA ILE A 709 10.16 -27.55 -11.53
C ILE A 709 9.32 -27.59 -12.82
N LEU A 710 8.02 -27.28 -12.73
CA LEU A 710 7.13 -27.15 -13.88
C LEU A 710 7.13 -25.73 -14.44
N LEU A 711 7.13 -24.70 -13.57
CA LEU A 711 7.15 -23.29 -14.02
C LEU A 711 8.43 -22.93 -14.80
N ASN A 712 9.58 -23.41 -14.31
CA ASN A 712 10.89 -23.19 -14.94
C ASN A 712 11.22 -24.24 -15.99
N GLY A 713 10.38 -25.27 -16.12
CA GLY A 713 10.54 -26.36 -17.05
C GLY A 713 10.32 -25.96 -18.52
N GLN A 714 10.51 -26.96 -19.39
CA GLN A 714 10.19 -26.84 -20.80
C GLN A 714 8.67 -26.67 -21.01
N LEU A 715 8.31 -25.94 -22.06
CA LEU A 715 6.93 -25.52 -22.29
C LEU A 715 5.99 -26.71 -22.57
N ASP A 716 6.49 -27.75 -23.24
CA ASP A 716 5.78 -28.99 -23.54
C ASP A 716 5.45 -29.80 -22.28
N ILE A 717 6.38 -29.88 -21.32
CA ILE A 717 6.20 -30.54 -20.02
C ILE A 717 5.09 -29.84 -19.23
N LEU A 718 5.22 -28.52 -19.07
CA LEU A 718 4.22 -27.71 -18.39
C LEU A 718 2.86 -27.75 -19.11
N ALA A 719 2.86 -27.68 -20.44
CA ALA A 719 1.67 -27.80 -21.26
C ALA A 719 0.97 -29.15 -21.03
N GLY A 720 1.73 -30.23 -20.85
CA GLY A 720 1.22 -31.53 -20.44
C GLY A 720 0.39 -31.42 -19.16
N PHE A 721 0.98 -30.87 -18.09
CA PHE A 721 0.27 -30.71 -16.82
C PHE A 721 -1.00 -29.86 -16.94
N LEU A 722 -0.89 -28.69 -17.58
CA LEU A 722 -2.03 -27.80 -17.78
C LEU A 722 -3.12 -28.46 -18.60
N ARG A 723 -2.77 -29.16 -19.69
CA ARG A 723 -3.74 -29.88 -20.51
C ARG A 723 -4.49 -30.92 -19.69
N GLY A 724 -3.81 -31.70 -18.85
CA GLY A 724 -4.45 -32.68 -17.97
C GLY A 724 -5.44 -32.03 -17.02
N LEU A 725 -5.07 -30.90 -16.42
CA LEU A 725 -5.91 -30.13 -15.52
C LEU A 725 -7.14 -29.52 -16.22
N PHE A 726 -6.97 -29.00 -17.44
CA PHE A 726 -8.07 -28.43 -18.23
C PHE A 726 -8.98 -29.49 -18.85
N ASP A 727 -8.48 -30.69 -19.14
CA ASP A 727 -9.29 -31.81 -19.63
C ASP A 727 -10.24 -32.36 -18.53
N THR A 728 -9.94 -32.13 -17.25
CA THR A 728 -10.79 -32.52 -16.10
C THR A 728 -11.65 -31.35 -15.59
N ASP A 729 -11.02 -30.28 -15.11
CA ASP A 729 -11.67 -29.18 -14.38
C ASP A 729 -11.92 -27.94 -15.26
N GLY A 730 -11.43 -27.97 -16.50
CA GLY A 730 -11.56 -26.88 -17.45
C GLY A 730 -12.98 -26.78 -18.03
N THR A 731 -13.48 -25.57 -18.16
CA THR A 731 -14.75 -25.25 -18.81
C THR A 731 -14.49 -24.32 -19.99
N VAL A 732 -15.05 -24.61 -21.16
CA VAL A 732 -15.04 -23.69 -22.30
C VAL A 732 -16.39 -22.98 -22.37
N TYR A 733 -16.38 -21.65 -22.48
CA TYR A 733 -17.58 -20.86 -22.69
C TYR A 733 -17.46 -20.08 -24.01
N VAL A 734 -18.51 -20.10 -24.81
CA VAL A 734 -18.56 -19.41 -26.11
C VAL A 734 -19.52 -18.24 -25.96
N ARG A 735 -19.08 -17.02 -26.29
CA ARG A 735 -19.94 -15.82 -26.24
C ARG A 735 -20.46 -15.49 -27.63
N SER A 736 -21.70 -14.98 -27.70
CA SER A 736 -22.32 -14.49 -28.94
C SER A 736 -21.65 -13.19 -29.43
N GLU A 737 -21.23 -12.32 -28.51
CA GLU A 737 -20.41 -11.13 -28.77
C GLU A 737 -19.21 -11.05 -27.81
N GLY A 738 -18.07 -10.58 -28.32
CA GLY A 738 -16.80 -10.57 -27.61
C GLY A 738 -15.98 -11.86 -27.77
N SER A 739 -14.96 -12.05 -26.93
CA SER A 739 -14.10 -13.24 -27.02
C SER A 739 -14.64 -14.41 -26.20
N SER A 740 -14.94 -15.53 -26.88
CA SER A 740 -15.09 -16.86 -26.26
C SER A 740 -13.88 -17.21 -25.41
N GLY A 741 -13.99 -18.18 -24.50
CA GLY A 741 -12.87 -18.50 -23.65
C GLY A 741 -12.88 -19.78 -22.86
N VAL A 742 -11.79 -19.98 -22.12
CA VAL A 742 -11.59 -21.13 -21.23
C VAL A 742 -11.53 -20.62 -19.79
N SER A 743 -12.14 -21.38 -18.88
CA SER A 743 -12.07 -21.12 -17.45
C SER A 743 -11.76 -22.35 -16.63
N LEU A 744 -10.90 -22.17 -15.62
CA LEU A 744 -10.57 -23.17 -14.61
C LEU A 744 -11.11 -22.66 -13.26
N THR A 745 -11.76 -23.55 -12.50
CA THR A 745 -12.23 -23.25 -11.14
C THR A 745 -11.44 -24.11 -10.17
N THR A 746 -10.76 -23.48 -9.20
CA THR A 746 -10.00 -24.21 -8.18
C THR A 746 -10.18 -23.60 -6.80
N THR A 747 -10.09 -24.44 -5.76
CA THR A 747 -10.05 -24.02 -4.35
C THR A 747 -8.62 -23.74 -3.87
N SER A 748 -7.59 -24.06 -4.67
CA SER A 748 -6.20 -23.73 -4.37
C SER A 748 -5.84 -22.33 -4.91
N PRO A 749 -5.61 -21.33 -4.05
CA PRO A 749 -5.20 -20.00 -4.50
C PRO A 749 -3.82 -20.02 -5.15
N LYS A 750 -2.90 -20.86 -4.64
CA LYS A 750 -1.54 -21.02 -5.20
C LYS A 750 -1.57 -21.59 -6.61
N LEU A 751 -2.48 -22.52 -6.91
CA LEU A 751 -2.63 -23.04 -8.26
C LEU A 751 -3.12 -21.95 -9.21
N ALA A 752 -4.14 -21.18 -8.80
CA ALA A 752 -4.69 -20.10 -9.61
C ALA A 752 -3.64 -19.03 -9.95
N GLU A 753 -2.88 -18.58 -8.97
CA GLU A 753 -1.80 -17.60 -9.14
C GLU A 753 -0.69 -18.11 -10.08
N ARG A 754 -0.26 -19.36 -9.91
CA ARG A 754 0.84 -19.91 -10.73
C ARG A 754 0.42 -20.20 -12.16
N VAL A 755 -0.81 -20.67 -12.37
CA VAL A 755 -1.39 -20.79 -13.72
C VAL A 755 -1.48 -19.41 -14.39
N GLN A 756 -1.79 -18.35 -13.62
CA GLN A 756 -1.81 -16.98 -14.11
C GLN A 756 -0.44 -16.52 -14.63
N ILE A 757 0.63 -16.82 -13.89
CA ILE A 757 2.00 -16.47 -14.28
C ILE A 757 2.42 -17.16 -15.59
N GLU A 758 2.05 -18.43 -15.77
CA GLU A 758 2.36 -19.15 -17.02
C GLU A 758 1.62 -18.60 -18.23
N PHE A 759 0.39 -18.11 -18.04
CA PHE A 759 -0.30 -17.37 -19.09
C PHE A 759 0.39 -16.03 -19.40
N ALA A 760 1.03 -15.38 -18.44
CA ALA A 760 1.88 -14.23 -18.73
C ALA A 760 3.14 -14.62 -19.53
N ARG A 761 3.80 -15.75 -19.22
CA ARG A 761 4.94 -16.30 -20.00
C ARG A 761 4.57 -16.52 -21.48
N GLY A 762 3.36 -17.03 -21.71
CA GLY A 762 2.85 -17.25 -23.06
C GLY A 762 2.33 -15.98 -23.79
N GLY A 763 2.24 -14.83 -23.12
CA GLY A 763 1.76 -13.57 -23.71
C GLY A 763 0.23 -13.44 -23.79
N TRP A 764 -0.48 -14.18 -22.95
CA TRP A 764 -1.94 -14.26 -22.91
C TRP A 764 -2.53 -13.15 -22.03
N ARG A 765 -3.76 -12.74 -22.32
CA ARG A 765 -4.53 -11.88 -21.40
C ARG A 765 -5.35 -12.78 -20.49
N ASP A 766 -5.13 -12.63 -19.20
CA ASP A 766 -5.67 -13.45 -18.13
C ASP A 766 -6.37 -12.57 -17.08
N ALA A 767 -7.39 -13.12 -16.44
CA ALA A 767 -8.04 -12.51 -15.27
C ALA A 767 -8.41 -13.62 -14.29
N VAL A 768 -8.03 -13.45 -13.02
CA VAL A 768 -8.46 -14.28 -11.89
C VAL A 768 -9.57 -13.52 -11.16
N GLN A 769 -10.72 -14.15 -11.00
CA GLN A 769 -11.83 -13.64 -10.19
C GLN A 769 -12.03 -14.55 -8.97
N SER A 770 -11.95 -13.98 -7.77
CA SER A 770 -12.31 -14.67 -6.52
C SER A 770 -13.79 -14.44 -6.20
N GLY A 771 -14.55 -15.51 -5.95
CA GLY A 771 -15.95 -15.40 -5.54
C GLY A 771 -16.41 -16.53 -4.62
N PRO A 772 -17.53 -16.34 -3.88
CA PRO A 772 -18.18 -17.41 -3.15
C PRO A 772 -18.78 -18.42 -4.13
N THR A 773 -18.73 -19.71 -3.78
CA THR A 773 -19.25 -20.81 -4.60
C THR A 773 -20.76 -20.68 -4.84
N ALA A 774 -21.16 -20.33 -6.06
CA ALA A 774 -22.55 -20.48 -6.50
C ALA A 774 -22.78 -21.91 -7.02
N ARG A 775 -23.03 -22.85 -6.11
CA ARG A 775 -23.78 -24.12 -6.31
C ARG A 775 -23.85 -24.91 -4.99
N PRO A 776 -25.02 -25.03 -4.34
CA PRO A 776 -25.25 -26.03 -3.30
C PRO A 776 -25.65 -27.34 -3.99
N SER A 777 -24.78 -28.35 -3.98
CA SER A 777 -25.17 -29.72 -4.34
C SER A 777 -24.74 -30.77 -3.32
N CYS A 778 -24.31 -30.36 -2.12
CA CYS A 778 -24.06 -31.25 -0.99
C CYS A 778 -24.61 -30.59 0.29
N PRO A 779 -25.52 -31.24 1.04
CA PRO A 779 -26.13 -30.65 2.23
C PRO A 779 -25.21 -30.49 3.47
N ASP A 780 -23.96 -30.98 3.45
CA ASP A 780 -23.15 -31.10 4.68
C ASP A 780 -21.75 -30.45 4.63
N ALA A 781 -21.59 -29.29 3.99
CA ALA A 781 -20.32 -28.55 4.02
C ALA A 781 -20.50 -27.09 4.45
N THR A 782 -20.50 -26.86 5.77
CA THR A 782 -20.29 -25.54 6.39
C THR A 782 -18.82 -25.13 6.22
N SER A 783 -18.43 -24.71 5.02
CA SER A 783 -17.21 -23.90 4.84
C SER A 783 -17.35 -22.97 3.64
N SER A 784 -17.21 -21.67 3.88
CA SER A 784 -17.11 -20.65 2.83
C SER A 784 -15.79 -20.84 2.08
N SER A 785 -15.79 -21.65 1.02
CA SER A 785 -14.61 -21.83 0.18
C SER A 785 -14.51 -20.73 -0.88
N LEU A 786 -13.40 -19.99 -0.87
CA LEU A 786 -13.05 -19.04 -1.92
C LEU A 786 -12.65 -19.83 -3.17
N THR A 787 -13.37 -19.63 -4.28
CA THR A 787 -13.02 -20.24 -5.57
C THR A 787 -12.45 -19.20 -6.51
N SER A 788 -11.37 -19.57 -7.18
CA SER A 788 -10.69 -18.71 -8.16
C SER A 788 -11.06 -19.15 -9.57
N ARG A 789 -11.61 -18.25 -10.37
CA ARG A 789 -11.95 -18.48 -11.78
C ARG A 789 -10.96 -17.77 -12.69
N ILE A 790 -10.26 -18.53 -13.53
CA ILE A 790 -9.39 -17.98 -14.60
C ILE A 790 -10.23 -17.85 -15.88
N THR A 791 -10.02 -16.82 -16.70
CA THR A 791 -10.80 -16.56 -17.93
C THR A 791 -9.87 -16.15 -19.08
N LEU A 792 -9.94 -16.81 -20.25
CA LEU A 792 -8.98 -16.64 -21.37
C LEU A 792 -9.66 -16.58 -22.75
N PRO A 793 -9.22 -15.81 -23.74
CA PRO A 793 -9.79 -15.81 -25.10
C PRO A 793 -9.45 -17.07 -25.97
N GLN A 794 -10.46 -17.70 -26.59
CA GLN A 794 -10.41 -19.03 -27.24
C GLN A 794 -9.49 -19.12 -28.47
N ARG A 795 -9.53 -18.13 -29.38
CA ARG A 795 -8.80 -18.19 -30.67
C ARG A 795 -7.28 -18.33 -30.57
N ARG A 796 -6.69 -17.95 -29.43
CA ARG A 796 -5.25 -18.11 -29.22
C ARG A 796 -4.93 -19.48 -28.61
N PHE A 797 -5.81 -20.05 -27.77
CA PHE A 797 -5.54 -21.20 -26.88
C PHE A 797 -5.18 -22.46 -27.67
N GLU A 798 -5.85 -22.67 -28.80
CA GLU A 798 -5.67 -23.82 -29.69
C GLU A 798 -4.31 -23.83 -30.41
N THR A 799 -3.65 -22.67 -30.59
CA THR A 799 -2.42 -22.57 -31.42
C THR A 799 -1.14 -22.98 -30.70
N ARG A 800 -1.16 -23.14 -29.36
CA ARG A 800 0.03 -23.52 -28.56
C ARG A 800 -0.13 -24.75 -27.67
N LEU A 801 -1.36 -25.15 -27.31
CA LEU A 801 -1.60 -26.29 -26.38
C LEU A 801 -2.16 -27.55 -27.06
N GLY A 802 -2.39 -27.51 -28.39
CA GLY A 802 -3.02 -28.61 -29.12
C GLY A 802 -4.54 -28.68 -28.89
N SER A 803 -5.26 -29.30 -29.83
CA SER A 803 -6.74 -29.32 -29.84
C SER A 803 -7.33 -30.08 -28.64
N LEU A 804 -8.12 -29.40 -27.81
CA LEU A 804 -8.99 -30.02 -26.80
C LEU A 804 -10.08 -30.87 -27.46
N THR A 805 -10.27 -32.12 -27.01
CA THR A 805 -11.20 -33.06 -27.66
C THR A 805 -12.65 -33.01 -27.12
N ARG A 806 -13.54 -32.40 -27.94
CA ARG A 806 -14.99 -32.63 -28.16
C ARG A 806 -16.00 -32.22 -27.05
N THR A 807 -17.20 -31.68 -27.31
CA THR A 807 -18.18 -31.84 -28.42
C THR A 807 -19.16 -30.63 -28.56
N ARG A 808 -19.24 -30.00 -29.74
CA ARG A 808 -20.42 -29.95 -30.64
C ARG A 808 -20.00 -29.35 -31.99
N ARG A 809 -20.42 -30.01 -33.08
CA ARG A 809 -19.99 -29.81 -34.47
C ARG A 809 -20.29 -28.40 -34.99
N VAL A 810 -19.29 -27.74 -35.56
CA VAL A 810 -19.38 -27.15 -36.92
C VAL A 810 -18.03 -27.40 -37.61
N ARG A 811 -18.08 -27.99 -38.81
CA ARG A 811 -16.92 -28.24 -39.70
C ARG A 811 -16.14 -26.95 -39.93
N TRP A 812 -14.82 -27.02 -40.18
CA TRP A 812 -14.21 -26.59 -41.44
C TRP A 812 -12.86 -27.28 -41.67
N ARG A 813 -12.73 -27.90 -42.85
CA ARG A 813 -11.47 -28.06 -43.60
C ARG A 813 -10.89 -26.64 -43.81
N VAL A 814 -9.60 -26.44 -43.98
CA VAL A 814 -8.97 -26.47 -45.31
C VAL A 814 -7.46 -26.20 -45.17
N PHE A 815 -6.70 -26.97 -45.93
CA PHE A 815 -5.31 -26.73 -46.31
C PHE A 815 -5.24 -25.54 -47.29
N LEU A 816 -4.28 -24.64 -47.04
CA LEU A 816 -3.69 -23.59 -47.89
C LEU A 816 -4.17 -23.39 -49.36
N LEU A 817 -4.20 -22.09 -49.72
CA LEU A 817 -4.12 -21.44 -51.05
C LEU A 817 -5.42 -20.93 -51.70
N GLY A 818 -5.39 -19.65 -52.10
CA GLY A 818 -6.00 -19.18 -53.34
C GLY A 818 -7.31 -18.37 -53.29
N THR A 819 -7.18 -17.04 -53.43
CA THR A 819 -8.00 -16.12 -54.24
C THR A 819 -9.54 -15.97 -54.07
N ARG A 820 -9.93 -14.69 -53.84
CA ARG A 820 -11.11 -13.91 -54.28
C ARG A 820 -12.42 -14.64 -54.65
N THR A 821 -13.54 -14.25 -54.03
CA THR A 821 -14.62 -13.39 -54.60
C THR A 821 -15.83 -13.31 -53.64
N ARG A 822 -16.62 -12.23 -53.78
CA ARG A 822 -17.87 -11.91 -53.04
C ARG A 822 -19.03 -12.81 -53.50
N THR A 823 -19.93 -13.20 -52.58
CA THR A 823 -21.39 -13.23 -52.86
C THR A 823 -22.22 -13.31 -51.57
N THR A 824 -23.18 -12.40 -51.47
CA THR A 824 -24.30 -12.31 -50.52
C THR A 824 -25.32 -13.45 -50.74
N ILE A 825 -26.15 -13.81 -49.74
CA ILE A 825 -27.62 -14.09 -49.79
C ILE A 825 -28.12 -14.69 -48.44
N TRP A 826 -29.43 -14.58 -48.22
CA TRP A 826 -30.24 -14.26 -47.04
C TRP A 826 -30.96 -15.41 -46.26
N TRP A 827 -31.64 -14.98 -45.16
CA TRP A 827 -32.94 -15.39 -44.53
C TRP A 827 -32.97 -16.42 -43.35
N ALA A 828 -33.17 -15.86 -42.14
CA ALA A 828 -34.33 -15.96 -41.20
C ALA A 828 -34.88 -17.32 -40.64
N PRO A 829 -35.61 -17.28 -39.50
CA PRO A 829 -35.44 -18.21 -38.37
C PRO A 829 -36.52 -19.29 -38.25
N TRP A 830 -36.25 -20.31 -37.42
CA TRP A 830 -37.28 -21.22 -36.88
C TRP A 830 -37.10 -21.42 -35.37
N ASP A 831 -38.16 -21.11 -34.65
CA ASP A 831 -38.41 -21.33 -33.23
C ASP A 831 -38.34 -22.82 -32.83
N ARG A 832 -37.96 -23.08 -31.58
CA ARG A 832 -38.60 -24.12 -30.75
C ARG A 832 -38.38 -23.89 -29.26
N THR A 833 -39.53 -23.73 -28.61
CA THR A 833 -39.85 -23.62 -27.20
C THR A 833 -39.30 -24.77 -26.34
N CYS A 834 -38.90 -24.43 -25.10
CA CYS A 834 -38.50 -25.36 -24.06
C CYS A 834 -39.60 -25.45 -23.01
N THR A 835 -40.37 -26.54 -23.00
CA THR A 835 -41.33 -26.90 -21.96
C THR A 835 -40.67 -27.83 -20.94
N LYS A 836 -40.69 -27.42 -19.67
CA LYS A 836 -40.74 -28.21 -18.41
C LYS A 836 -39.92 -27.55 -17.31
N CYS A 837 -40.60 -26.78 -16.48
CA CYS A 837 -40.43 -26.73 -15.02
C CYS A 837 -41.68 -26.03 -14.46
N GLY A 838 -42.61 -26.82 -13.93
CA GLY A 838 -43.74 -26.34 -13.13
C GLY A 838 -43.39 -26.38 -11.64
N ASN A 839 -44.05 -25.51 -10.87
CA ASN A 839 -44.25 -25.47 -9.42
C ASN A 839 -43.03 -25.88 -8.56
N SER A 840 -42.36 -24.97 -7.85
CA SER A 840 -42.84 -24.07 -6.78
C SER A 840 -41.74 -23.09 -6.43
#